data_AF-A0A3L6DNR0-F1
#
_entry.id   AF-A0A3L6DNR0-F1
#
_cell.length_a   1.000
_cell.length_b   1.000
_cell.length_c   1.000
_cell.angle_alpha   90.00
_cell.angle_beta   90.00
_cell.angle_gamma   90.00
#
_symmetry.space_group_name_H-M   'P 1'
#
loop_
_entity.id
_entity.type
_entity.pdbx_description
1 polymer ?
#
loop_
_entity_poly.entity_id
_entity_poly.type
_entity_poly.pdbx_seq_one_letter_code
_entity_poly.pdbx_strand_id
1 'polypeptide(L)'
;MLQPPPPPPGPARAPRRAQRDAAREIYTLREELVVAQDRIHELEAECRSTKKQLDHLAKNFAEEKASLKSREHDKFHHILDAVKEELNRERKQRQRSEMMNSKLLNDLSEMELAAKRYSQDYEKERKARVLMEEVCDELAKEITEDRAEVEAMRSESMKIRDELEEEKKMLQMAEVWREERVHMKLVDAKLTLENKYSQLSMLQNELEDFLRFHPGCNMEKGTVREAERLKEAICSSKVNGIKEFSYKLPPPSEDIFAVFEELKQREDTAEKVIVQCNGNRPKGRASRAQTASPETDMFLENQPSRYCNQPRTRNEAAEDDSEWEAVQFREIDGKIIGLYFAANWYPKCEAFTPVLAAAYEQLKDRGAGFEVVLVSCDEDRPSFERFHGTMPWPAVPFGDLSCKKRLSERFQVEGIPRLVVLAPDGGAVVHPDAADLVHRYGERAFPFTAARVAELEADDQRKYASQTLEKLFSVSGKEYVMNSGNNEKVPVSSLVGKTVGLYFSANHCAPCIKFTTKLAAIYSSLRGKAEDFEIVYVPMDREEDGYLRSCGDMPWLALPYDGAPSRALARYFDVREIPTLVVVGPDGRTVTRDGRNLVNLYFDMAFPFTDAQIRLLQEAEDEAAKEYPRSLRHRGHRHELSIVSEKSGGGPYICCECEEQGLGWAYQCIACGYEIHLRCGQNAEGGSAGTA
;
A
#
# COMPACT_ATOMS: atom_id res chain seq x y z
N MET A 1 140.35 -63.89 -0.16
CA MET A 1 141.28 -63.95 -1.32
C MET A 1 140.94 -62.74 -2.19
N LEU A 2 141.73 -61.70 -2.41
CA LEU A 2 143.16 -61.42 -2.25
C LEU A 2 143.35 -59.88 -2.08
N GLN A 3 144.51 -59.52 -1.53
CA GLN A 3 144.95 -58.23 -0.97
C GLN A 3 145.37 -57.14 -2.00
N PRO A 4 145.69 -55.89 -1.56
CA PRO A 4 145.57 -54.61 -2.28
C PRO A 4 146.88 -54.11 -2.95
N PRO A 5 146.88 -52.94 -3.63
CA PRO A 5 148.08 -52.19 -3.97
C PRO A 5 148.32 -50.94 -3.07
N PRO A 6 149.54 -50.37 -3.09
CA PRO A 6 150.22 -49.73 -1.94
C PRO A 6 150.15 -48.18 -1.92
N PRO A 7 150.58 -47.52 -0.82
CA PRO A 7 150.41 -46.07 -0.62
C PRO A 7 151.60 -45.25 -1.14
N PRO A 8 151.39 -43.98 -1.55
CA PRO A 8 152.47 -43.03 -1.78
C PRO A 8 152.58 -41.96 -0.65
N PRO A 9 153.71 -41.22 -0.59
CA PRO A 9 154.37 -40.81 0.66
C PRO A 9 154.01 -39.40 1.15
N GLY A 10 154.33 -39.17 2.43
CA GLY A 10 154.13 -37.94 3.21
C GLY A 10 155.17 -36.82 3.01
N PRO A 11 155.06 -35.72 3.78
CA PRO A 11 155.04 -34.36 3.22
C PRO A 11 156.22 -33.45 3.63
N ALA A 12 156.41 -32.35 2.89
CA ALA A 12 157.34 -31.26 3.26
C ALA A 12 156.61 -30.13 4.04
N ARG A 13 157.21 -29.67 5.14
CA ARG A 13 156.67 -28.65 6.08
C ARG A 13 157.14 -27.22 5.77
N ALA A 14 156.25 -26.25 5.97
CA ALA A 14 156.50 -24.79 6.04
C ALA A 14 155.69 -24.16 7.23
N PRO A 15 155.89 -22.89 7.63
CA PRO A 15 156.05 -22.48 9.04
C PRO A 15 154.78 -22.09 9.83
N ARG A 16 154.84 -22.30 11.16
CA ARG A 16 153.70 -22.45 12.11
C ARG A 16 153.05 -21.20 12.72
N ARG A 17 153.44 -19.96 12.38
CA ARG A 17 152.90 -18.74 13.05
C ARG A 17 151.80 -18.02 12.25
N ALA A 18 151.97 -17.81 10.94
CA ALA A 18 150.91 -17.26 10.08
C ALA A 18 149.70 -18.22 9.91
N GLN A 19 149.91 -19.52 10.07
CA GLN A 19 148.83 -20.53 10.08
C GLN A 19 147.92 -20.43 11.32
N ARG A 20 148.35 -19.82 12.43
CA ARG A 20 147.54 -19.78 13.66
C ARG A 20 146.54 -18.62 13.67
N ASP A 21 146.93 -17.44 13.20
CA ASP A 21 146.03 -16.28 13.13
C ASP A 21 145.04 -16.41 11.97
N ALA A 22 145.49 -16.88 10.80
CA ALA A 22 144.61 -17.24 9.68
C ALA A 22 143.63 -18.36 10.05
N ALA A 23 144.05 -19.36 10.85
CA ALA A 23 143.12 -20.39 11.33
C ALA A 23 142.07 -19.85 12.30
N ARG A 24 142.38 -18.81 13.09
CA ARG A 24 141.43 -18.18 14.02
C ARG A 24 140.41 -17.32 13.28
N GLU A 25 140.83 -16.55 12.28
CA GLU A 25 139.92 -15.77 11.41
C GLU A 25 139.05 -16.68 10.52
N ILE A 26 139.61 -17.78 9.99
CA ILE A 26 138.83 -18.78 9.26
C ILE A 26 137.81 -19.46 10.18
N TYR A 27 138.13 -19.66 11.45
CA TYR A 27 137.22 -20.24 12.43
C TYR A 27 136.08 -19.26 12.77
N THR A 28 136.36 -17.98 13.01
CA THR A 28 135.32 -16.96 13.25
C THR A 28 134.43 -16.73 12.03
N LEU A 29 134.99 -16.69 10.82
CA LEU A 29 134.21 -16.58 9.58
C LEU A 29 133.35 -17.83 9.33
N ARG A 30 133.81 -19.02 9.76
CA ARG A 30 132.99 -20.24 9.73
C ARG A 30 131.84 -20.19 10.72
N GLU A 31 132.07 -19.70 11.94
CA GLU A 31 131.00 -19.51 12.92
C GLU A 31 129.98 -18.48 12.42
N GLU A 32 130.40 -17.34 11.87
CA GLU A 32 129.52 -16.34 11.27
C GLU A 32 128.74 -16.88 10.06
N LEU A 33 129.38 -17.71 9.23
CA LEU A 33 128.71 -18.37 8.11
C LEU A 33 127.63 -19.35 8.59
N VAL A 34 127.89 -20.13 9.65
CA VAL A 34 126.90 -21.03 10.23
C VAL A 34 125.73 -20.23 10.81
N VAL A 35 126.00 -19.15 11.53
CA VAL A 35 124.94 -18.26 12.06
C VAL A 35 124.12 -17.63 10.93
N ALA A 36 124.75 -17.21 9.83
CA ALA A 36 124.05 -16.68 8.67
C ALA A 36 123.20 -17.75 7.96
N GLN A 37 123.71 -18.99 7.84
CA GLN A 37 122.98 -20.13 7.26
C GLN A 37 121.76 -20.50 8.10
N ASP A 38 121.90 -20.55 9.43
CA ASP A 38 120.79 -20.82 10.35
C ASP A 38 119.72 -19.71 10.24
N ARG A 39 120.13 -18.44 10.15
CA ARG A 39 119.20 -17.32 9.97
C ARG A 39 118.48 -17.36 8.63
N ILE A 40 119.14 -17.77 7.55
CA ILE A 40 118.50 -17.97 6.25
C ILE A 40 117.46 -19.09 6.33
N HIS A 41 117.79 -20.22 6.95
CA HIS A 41 116.85 -21.32 7.12
C HIS A 41 115.64 -20.95 7.98
N GLU A 42 115.85 -20.15 9.02
CA GLU A 42 114.78 -19.59 9.85
C GLU A 42 113.86 -18.68 9.02
N LEU A 43 114.43 -17.73 8.26
CA LEU A 43 113.67 -16.85 7.37
C LEU A 43 112.93 -17.62 6.26
N GLU A 44 113.53 -18.68 5.71
CA GLU A 44 112.87 -19.56 4.74
C GLU A 44 111.72 -20.36 5.38
N ALA A 45 111.87 -20.77 6.65
CA ALA A 45 110.79 -21.43 7.39
C ALA A 45 109.65 -20.44 7.69
N GLU A 46 109.98 -19.20 8.09
CA GLU A 46 109.03 -18.11 8.27
C GLU A 46 108.30 -17.79 6.96
N CYS A 47 109.01 -17.64 5.84
CA CYS A 47 108.42 -17.41 4.52
C CYS A 47 107.52 -18.57 4.06
N ARG A 48 107.90 -19.82 4.33
CA ARG A 48 107.04 -20.98 4.06
C ARG A 48 105.81 -21.01 4.96
N SER A 49 105.94 -20.58 6.21
CA SER A 49 104.82 -20.48 7.16
C SER A 49 103.85 -19.38 6.74
N THR A 50 104.33 -18.17 6.43
CA THR A 50 103.51 -17.04 5.98
C THR A 50 102.83 -17.35 4.65
N LYS A 51 103.51 -18.02 3.71
CA LYS A 51 102.89 -18.49 2.47
C LYS A 51 101.74 -19.46 2.74
N LYS A 52 101.92 -20.45 3.62
CA LYS A 52 100.84 -21.37 4.02
C LYS A 52 99.66 -20.65 4.66
N GLN A 53 99.94 -19.64 5.50
CA GLN A 53 98.89 -18.81 6.11
C GLN A 53 98.14 -18.00 5.06
N LEU A 54 98.85 -17.39 4.09
CA LEU A 54 98.23 -16.66 2.97
C LEU A 54 97.40 -17.57 2.08
N ASP A 55 97.89 -18.76 1.74
CA ASP A 55 97.15 -19.75 0.94
C ASP A 55 95.89 -20.22 1.69
N HIS A 56 95.98 -20.41 3.01
CA HIS A 56 94.83 -20.75 3.84
C HIS A 56 93.79 -19.62 3.88
N LEU A 57 94.23 -18.37 4.05
CA LEU A 57 93.34 -17.20 3.99
C LEU A 57 92.69 -17.06 2.61
N ALA A 58 93.45 -17.20 1.52
CA ALA A 58 92.92 -17.13 0.16
C ALA A 58 91.85 -18.20 -0.11
N LYS A 59 92.06 -19.42 0.39
CA LYS A 59 91.07 -20.50 0.32
C LYS A 59 89.80 -20.14 1.12
N ASN A 60 89.95 -19.66 2.36
CA ASN A 60 88.81 -19.27 3.18
C ASN A 60 88.01 -18.12 2.53
N PHE A 61 88.68 -17.11 1.96
CA PHE A 61 88.01 -16.03 1.22
C PHE A 61 87.28 -16.55 -0.04
N ALA A 62 87.84 -17.54 -0.74
CA ALA A 62 87.19 -18.14 -1.90
C ALA A 62 85.93 -18.93 -1.50
N GLU A 63 85.99 -19.71 -0.42
CA GLU A 63 84.86 -20.44 0.15
C GLU A 63 83.78 -19.49 0.67
N GLU A 64 84.16 -18.43 1.39
CA GLU A 64 83.23 -17.43 1.89
C GLU A 64 82.55 -16.68 0.73
N LYS A 65 83.30 -16.28 -0.31
CA LYS A 65 82.75 -15.68 -1.53
C LYS A 65 81.78 -16.61 -2.25
N ALA A 66 82.08 -17.90 -2.34
CA ALA A 66 81.17 -18.89 -2.93
C ALA A 66 79.90 -19.06 -2.08
N SER A 67 80.04 -19.11 -0.76
CA SER A 67 78.93 -19.23 0.18
C SER A 67 78.00 -18.00 0.13
N LEU A 68 78.56 -16.79 0.05
CA LEU A 68 77.79 -15.54 -0.08
C LEU A 68 77.01 -15.52 -1.39
N LYS A 69 77.65 -15.89 -2.50
CA LYS A 69 76.98 -16.01 -3.79
C LYS A 69 75.85 -17.03 -3.76
N SER A 70 76.03 -18.20 -3.15
CA SER A 70 74.95 -19.20 -3.01
C SER A 70 73.78 -18.60 -2.23
N ARG A 71 74.06 -17.99 -1.07
CA ARG A 71 73.03 -17.38 -0.21
C ARG A 71 72.29 -16.24 -0.91
N GLU A 72 72.94 -15.47 -1.78
CA GLU A 72 72.28 -14.46 -2.60
C GLU A 72 71.36 -15.10 -3.65
N HIS A 73 71.81 -16.12 -4.39
CA HIS A 73 70.95 -16.84 -5.34
C HIS A 73 69.75 -17.50 -4.64
N ASP A 74 69.95 -18.10 -3.47
CA ASP A 74 68.87 -18.71 -2.69
C ASP A 74 67.82 -17.67 -2.27
N LYS A 75 68.26 -16.46 -1.87
CA LYS A 75 67.35 -15.34 -1.60
C LYS A 75 66.57 -14.91 -2.84
N PHE A 76 67.25 -14.80 -3.99
CA PHE A 76 66.57 -14.45 -5.25
C PHE A 76 65.56 -15.52 -5.67
N HIS A 77 65.90 -16.80 -5.54
CA HIS A 77 64.99 -17.90 -5.85
C HIS A 77 63.76 -17.91 -4.93
N HIS A 78 63.93 -17.68 -3.63
CA HIS A 78 62.79 -17.56 -2.71
C HIS A 78 61.86 -16.40 -3.05
N ILE A 79 62.41 -15.24 -3.44
CA ILE A 79 61.59 -14.10 -3.87
C ILE A 79 60.85 -14.43 -5.17
N LEU A 80 61.53 -15.05 -6.14
CA LEU A 80 60.92 -15.45 -7.40
C LEU A 80 59.79 -16.46 -7.21
N ASP A 81 59.98 -17.45 -6.35
CA ASP A 81 58.94 -18.43 -6.02
C ASP A 81 57.74 -17.78 -5.32
N ALA A 82 57.98 -16.83 -4.41
CA ALA A 82 56.91 -16.06 -3.76
C ALA A 82 56.09 -15.24 -4.78
N VAL A 83 56.77 -14.54 -5.70
CA VAL A 83 56.11 -13.76 -6.77
C VAL A 83 55.34 -14.69 -7.73
N LYS A 84 55.89 -15.87 -8.04
CA LYS A 84 55.24 -16.87 -8.90
C LYS A 84 53.95 -17.39 -8.27
N GLU A 85 53.96 -17.67 -6.97
CA GLU A 85 52.76 -18.08 -6.24
C GLU A 85 51.71 -16.97 -6.20
N GLU A 86 52.12 -15.72 -6.00
CA GLU A 86 51.20 -14.57 -6.03
C GLU A 86 50.56 -14.39 -7.42
N LEU A 87 51.35 -14.49 -8.48
CA LEU A 87 50.85 -14.45 -9.85
C LEU A 87 49.87 -15.59 -10.15
N ASN A 88 50.10 -16.78 -9.60
CA ASN A 88 49.19 -17.90 -9.73
C ASN A 88 47.86 -17.66 -8.98
N ARG A 89 47.90 -17.04 -7.80
CA ARG A 89 46.69 -16.64 -7.05
C ARG A 89 45.89 -15.60 -7.82
N GLU A 90 46.55 -14.55 -8.30
CA GLU A 90 45.93 -13.50 -9.12
C GLU A 90 45.31 -14.06 -10.40
N ARG A 91 46.01 -14.95 -11.11
CA ARG A 91 45.44 -15.61 -12.30
C ARG A 91 44.19 -16.42 -11.99
N LYS A 92 44.16 -17.16 -10.88
CA LYS A 92 42.98 -17.91 -10.43
C LYS A 92 41.83 -16.98 -10.03
N GLN A 93 42.12 -15.88 -9.35
CA GLN A 93 41.12 -14.88 -8.98
C GLN A 93 40.52 -14.22 -10.22
N ARG A 94 41.36 -13.85 -11.19
CA ARG A 94 40.92 -13.30 -12.47
C ARG A 94 40.02 -14.28 -13.24
N GLN A 95 40.41 -15.55 -13.33
CA GLN A 95 39.58 -16.58 -13.97
C GLN A 95 38.20 -16.73 -13.30
N ARG A 96 38.14 -16.69 -11.96
CA ARG A 96 36.86 -16.73 -11.23
C ARG A 96 36.00 -15.49 -11.51
N SER A 97 36.62 -14.31 -11.56
CA SER A 97 35.94 -13.06 -11.89
C SER A 97 35.43 -13.05 -13.34
N GLU A 98 36.23 -13.52 -14.30
CA GLU A 98 35.82 -13.65 -15.70
C GLU A 98 34.67 -14.64 -15.88
N MET A 99 34.67 -15.76 -15.15
CA MET A 99 33.56 -16.72 -15.13
C MET A 99 32.28 -16.09 -14.55
N MET A 100 32.40 -15.33 -13.45
CA MET A 100 31.26 -14.63 -12.85
C MET A 100 30.71 -13.55 -13.79
N ASN A 101 31.59 -12.77 -14.43
CA ASN A 101 31.19 -11.76 -15.42
C ASN A 101 30.49 -12.40 -16.63
N SER A 102 30.97 -13.54 -17.12
CA SER A 102 30.30 -14.28 -18.19
C SER A 102 28.91 -14.77 -17.76
N LYS A 103 28.77 -15.21 -16.51
CA LYS A 103 27.46 -15.62 -15.97
C LYS A 103 26.51 -14.43 -15.87
N LEU A 104 26.98 -13.31 -15.28
CA LEU A 104 26.20 -12.08 -15.17
C LEU A 104 25.77 -11.54 -16.54
N LEU A 105 26.61 -11.64 -17.57
CA LEU A 105 26.24 -11.25 -18.94
C LEU A 105 25.12 -12.12 -19.50
N ASN A 106 25.16 -13.44 -19.26
CA ASN A 106 24.08 -14.34 -19.68
C ASN A 106 22.79 -14.02 -18.92
N ASP A 107 22.86 -13.87 -17.60
CA ASP A 107 21.70 -13.53 -16.75
C ASP A 107 21.08 -12.19 -17.19
N LEU A 108 21.90 -11.18 -17.50
CA LEU A 108 21.44 -9.89 -18.04
C LEU A 108 20.74 -10.06 -19.39
N SER A 109 21.27 -10.90 -20.29
CA SER A 109 20.62 -11.17 -21.59
C SER A 109 19.28 -11.90 -21.44
N GLU A 110 19.18 -12.83 -20.47
CA GLU A 110 17.93 -13.52 -20.16
C GLU A 110 16.89 -12.57 -19.55
N MET A 111 17.32 -11.70 -18.64
CA MET A 111 16.48 -10.66 -18.06
C MET A 111 16.01 -9.66 -19.12
N GLU A 112 16.86 -9.26 -20.06
CA GLU A 112 16.48 -8.37 -21.17
C GLU A 112 15.42 -9.02 -22.07
N LEU A 113 15.58 -10.30 -22.39
CA LEU A 113 14.59 -11.06 -23.16
C LEU A 113 13.28 -11.26 -22.39
N ALA A 114 13.33 -11.46 -21.06
CA ALA A 114 12.14 -11.53 -20.22
C ALA A 114 11.42 -10.17 -20.15
N ALA A 115 12.14 -9.08 -19.92
CA ALA A 115 11.58 -7.73 -19.91
C ALA A 115 10.91 -7.38 -21.25
N LYS A 116 11.53 -7.76 -22.38
CA LYS A 116 10.93 -7.57 -23.71
C LYS A 116 9.63 -8.36 -23.88
N ARG A 117 9.54 -9.59 -23.36
CA ARG A 117 8.31 -10.38 -23.37
C ARG A 117 7.22 -9.72 -22.51
N TYR A 118 7.54 -9.32 -21.28
CA TYR A 118 6.59 -8.65 -20.40
C TYR A 118 6.08 -7.33 -20.98
N SER A 119 6.94 -6.54 -21.62
CA SER A 119 6.52 -5.30 -22.31
C SER A 119 5.53 -5.58 -23.45
N GLN A 120 5.74 -6.65 -24.22
CA GLN A 120 4.82 -7.05 -25.28
C GLN A 120 3.47 -7.52 -24.72
N ASP A 121 3.47 -8.28 -23.63
CA ASP A 121 2.23 -8.77 -23.01
C ASP A 121 1.47 -7.63 -22.34
N TYR A 122 2.17 -6.68 -21.71
CA TYR A 122 1.58 -5.44 -21.20
C TYR A 122 0.90 -4.62 -22.31
N GLU A 123 1.53 -4.47 -23.47
CA GLU A 123 0.96 -3.73 -24.60
C GLU A 123 -0.29 -4.44 -25.18
N LYS A 124 -0.33 -5.78 -25.18
CA LYS A 124 -1.52 -6.54 -25.56
C LYS A 124 -2.66 -6.34 -24.57
N GLU A 125 -2.37 -6.44 -23.27
CA GLU A 125 -3.34 -6.21 -22.19
C GLU A 125 -3.89 -4.79 -22.23
N ARG A 126 -3.02 -3.78 -22.44
CA ARG A 126 -3.43 -2.39 -22.61
C ARG A 126 -4.42 -2.22 -23.75
N LYS A 127 -4.15 -2.83 -24.91
CA LYS A 127 -5.08 -2.79 -26.06
C LYS A 127 -6.40 -3.50 -25.76
N ALA A 128 -6.38 -4.61 -25.04
CA ALA A 128 -7.59 -5.31 -24.61
C ALA A 128 -8.45 -4.47 -23.66
N ARG A 129 -7.82 -3.72 -22.74
CA ARG A 129 -8.54 -2.80 -21.83
C ARG A 129 -9.19 -1.63 -22.54
N VAL A 130 -8.50 -1.01 -23.50
CA VAL A 130 -9.08 0.07 -24.31
C VAL A 130 -10.32 -0.43 -25.06
N LEU A 131 -10.24 -1.62 -25.68
CA LEU A 131 -11.40 -2.22 -26.34
C LEU A 131 -12.54 -2.52 -25.36
N MET A 132 -12.23 -2.97 -24.14
CA MET A 132 -13.25 -3.21 -23.11
C MET A 132 -13.92 -1.91 -22.66
N GLU A 133 -13.16 -0.83 -22.51
CA GLU A 133 -13.67 0.50 -22.16
C GLU A 133 -14.60 1.03 -23.26
N GLU A 134 -14.21 0.94 -24.53
CA GLU A 134 -15.05 1.29 -25.68
C GLU A 134 -16.38 0.52 -25.68
N VAL A 135 -16.36 -0.78 -25.39
CA VAL A 135 -17.58 -1.60 -25.27
C VAL A 135 -18.43 -1.17 -24.07
N CYS A 136 -17.82 -0.83 -22.93
CA CYS A 136 -18.55 -0.36 -21.76
C CYS A 136 -19.23 0.98 -22.01
N ASP A 137 -18.56 1.90 -22.72
CA ASP A 137 -19.09 3.22 -23.06
C ASP A 137 -20.28 3.12 -24.03
N GLU A 138 -20.19 2.29 -25.06
CA GLU A 138 -21.31 2.04 -25.98
C GLU A 138 -22.50 1.39 -25.25
N LEU A 139 -22.26 0.42 -24.36
CA LEU A 139 -23.33 -0.18 -23.55
C LEU A 139 -23.96 0.84 -22.59
N ALA A 140 -23.16 1.71 -21.98
CA ALA A 140 -23.66 2.76 -21.10
C ALA A 140 -24.56 3.73 -21.88
N LYS A 141 -24.17 4.09 -23.11
CA LYS A 141 -24.96 4.94 -23.99
C LYS A 141 -26.30 4.26 -24.36
N GLU A 142 -26.29 3.00 -24.78
CA GLU A 142 -27.51 2.24 -25.10
C GLU A 142 -28.47 2.18 -23.90
N ILE A 143 -27.95 1.90 -22.69
CA ILE A 143 -28.76 1.90 -21.46
C ILE A 143 -29.38 3.28 -21.17
N THR A 144 -28.66 4.38 -21.46
CA THR A 144 -29.22 5.73 -21.27
C THR A 144 -30.31 6.07 -22.27
N GLU A 145 -30.17 5.61 -23.51
CA GLU A 145 -31.17 5.78 -24.58
C GLU A 145 -32.45 4.98 -24.26
N ASP A 146 -32.31 3.69 -23.94
CA ASP A 146 -33.42 2.83 -23.53
C ASP A 146 -34.16 3.39 -22.31
N ARG A 147 -33.42 3.91 -21.33
CA ARG A 147 -34.00 4.52 -20.15
C ARG A 147 -34.81 5.77 -20.51
N ALA A 148 -34.31 6.61 -21.40
CA ALA A 148 -35.02 7.79 -21.86
C ALA A 148 -36.32 7.41 -22.60
N GLU A 149 -36.30 6.37 -23.42
CA GLU A 149 -37.48 5.86 -24.11
C GLU A 149 -38.53 5.32 -23.11
N VAL A 150 -38.08 4.57 -22.10
CA VAL A 150 -38.97 4.08 -21.03
C VAL A 150 -39.56 5.22 -20.22
N GLU A 151 -38.79 6.26 -19.90
CA GLU A 151 -39.28 7.45 -19.21
C GLU A 151 -40.30 8.24 -20.05
N ALA A 152 -40.08 8.34 -21.37
CA ALA A 152 -41.03 8.95 -22.31
C ALA A 152 -42.34 8.17 -22.38
N MET A 153 -42.28 6.84 -22.56
CA MET A 153 -43.46 5.96 -22.55
C MET A 153 -44.25 6.04 -21.25
N ARG A 154 -43.56 6.15 -20.10
CA ARG A 154 -44.22 6.33 -18.79
C ARG A 154 -44.92 7.67 -18.67
N SER A 155 -44.33 8.73 -19.23
CA SER A 155 -44.93 10.07 -19.27
C SER A 155 -46.20 10.09 -20.12
N GLU A 156 -46.16 9.49 -21.31
CA GLU A 156 -47.36 9.34 -22.17
C GLU A 156 -48.44 8.51 -21.49
N SER A 157 -48.06 7.38 -20.88
CA SER A 157 -49.00 6.55 -20.11
C SER A 157 -49.65 7.31 -18.94
N MET A 158 -48.93 8.26 -18.32
CA MET A 158 -49.47 9.09 -17.25
C MET A 158 -50.50 10.10 -17.79
N LYS A 159 -50.20 10.76 -18.91
CA LYS A 159 -51.15 11.67 -19.57
C LYS A 159 -52.45 10.98 -19.94
N ILE A 160 -52.37 9.79 -20.53
CA ILE A 160 -53.57 9.01 -20.91
C ILE A 160 -54.41 8.67 -19.67
N ARG A 161 -53.78 8.34 -18.53
CA ARG A 161 -54.52 8.09 -17.28
C ARG A 161 -55.19 9.36 -16.74
N ASP A 162 -54.51 10.50 -16.81
CA ASP A 162 -55.06 11.77 -16.34
C ASP A 162 -56.26 12.19 -17.21
N GLU A 163 -56.15 12.10 -18.53
CA GLU A 163 -57.25 12.32 -19.48
C GLU A 163 -58.45 11.40 -19.20
N LEU A 164 -58.19 10.12 -18.93
CA LEU A 164 -59.25 9.16 -18.61
C LEU A 164 -59.95 9.48 -17.28
N GLU A 165 -59.23 9.94 -16.27
CA GLU A 165 -59.84 10.36 -15.00
C GLU A 165 -60.66 11.64 -15.18
N GLU A 166 -60.22 12.58 -16.03
CA GLU A 166 -61.01 13.76 -16.41
C GLU A 166 -62.29 13.38 -17.15
N GLU A 167 -62.22 12.46 -18.13
CA GLU A 167 -63.42 11.93 -18.80
C GLU A 167 -64.38 11.25 -17.83
N LYS A 168 -63.85 10.47 -16.89
CA LYS A 168 -64.65 9.81 -15.86
C LYS A 168 -65.35 10.83 -14.95
N LYS A 169 -64.67 11.90 -14.53
CA LYS A 169 -65.28 13.00 -13.77
C LYS A 169 -66.38 13.71 -14.57
N MET A 170 -66.17 13.95 -15.87
CA MET A 170 -67.19 14.54 -16.74
C MET A 170 -68.43 13.65 -16.88
N LEU A 171 -68.23 12.35 -17.05
CA LEU A 171 -69.34 11.38 -17.12
C LEU A 171 -70.14 11.33 -15.82
N GLN A 172 -69.47 11.36 -14.67
CA GLN A 172 -70.12 11.42 -13.36
C GLN A 172 -70.95 12.70 -13.19
N MET A 173 -70.42 13.85 -13.62
CA MET A 173 -71.17 15.12 -13.59
C MET A 173 -72.41 15.08 -14.50
N ALA A 174 -72.29 14.48 -15.69
CA ALA A 174 -73.40 14.33 -16.62
C ALA A 174 -74.52 13.42 -16.05
N GLU A 175 -74.16 12.39 -15.29
CA GLU A 175 -75.11 11.53 -14.57
C GLU A 175 -75.87 12.33 -13.51
N VAL A 176 -75.16 13.08 -12.66
CA VAL A 176 -75.78 13.94 -11.63
C VAL A 176 -76.75 14.95 -12.25
N TRP A 177 -76.37 15.66 -13.32
CA TRP A 177 -77.29 16.59 -13.99
C TRP A 177 -78.51 15.92 -14.61
N ARG A 178 -78.36 14.68 -15.08
CA ARG A 178 -79.48 13.90 -15.59
C ARG A 178 -80.44 13.56 -14.45
N GLU A 179 -79.92 13.12 -13.30
CA GLU A 179 -80.70 12.85 -12.09
C GLU A 179 -81.42 14.10 -11.58
N GLU A 180 -80.73 15.22 -11.46
CA GLU A 180 -81.32 16.50 -11.04
C GLU A 180 -82.44 16.96 -11.98
N ARG A 181 -82.27 16.81 -13.30
CA ARG A 181 -83.31 17.15 -14.27
C ARG A 181 -84.54 16.24 -14.13
N VAL A 182 -84.34 14.95 -13.83
CA VAL A 182 -85.44 14.02 -13.55
C VAL A 182 -86.14 14.42 -12.25
N HIS A 183 -85.39 14.76 -11.20
CA HIS A 183 -85.94 15.24 -9.93
C HIS A 183 -86.77 16.51 -10.11
N MET A 184 -86.28 17.51 -10.86
CA MET A 184 -87.02 18.74 -11.13
C MET A 184 -88.36 18.43 -11.85
N LYS A 185 -88.34 17.58 -12.87
CA LYS A 185 -89.57 17.15 -13.57
C LYS A 185 -90.54 16.41 -12.66
N LEU A 186 -90.05 15.59 -11.72
CA LEU A 186 -90.89 14.91 -10.74
C LEU A 186 -91.50 15.91 -9.74
N VAL A 187 -90.76 16.93 -9.32
CA VAL A 187 -91.26 18.01 -8.46
C VAL A 187 -92.32 18.85 -9.18
N ASP A 188 -92.10 19.23 -10.44
CA ASP A 188 -93.09 19.97 -11.24
C ASP A 188 -94.37 19.16 -11.45
N ALA A 189 -94.24 17.86 -11.73
CA ALA A 189 -95.37 16.95 -11.84
C ALA A 189 -96.15 16.85 -10.51
N LYS A 190 -95.44 16.78 -9.38
CA LYS A 190 -96.04 16.78 -8.04
C LYS A 190 -96.82 18.08 -7.78
N LEU A 191 -96.22 19.25 -7.99
CA LEU A 191 -96.88 20.55 -7.80
C LEU A 191 -98.12 20.70 -8.69
N THR A 192 -98.02 20.25 -9.95
CA THR A 192 -99.15 20.25 -10.88
C THR A 192 -100.30 19.37 -10.37
N LEU A 193 -99.96 18.19 -9.85
CA LEU A 193 -100.95 17.25 -9.31
C LEU A 193 -101.58 17.77 -8.01
N GLU A 194 -100.80 18.38 -7.12
CA GLU A 194 -101.29 19.06 -5.91
C GLU A 194 -102.22 20.23 -6.23
N ASN A 195 -101.91 21.03 -7.26
CA ASN A 195 -102.78 22.11 -7.72
C ASN A 195 -104.10 21.56 -8.29
N LYS A 196 -104.05 20.50 -9.11
CA LYS A 196 -105.25 19.85 -9.65
C LYS A 196 -106.10 19.20 -8.56
N TYR A 197 -105.46 18.61 -7.56
CA TYR A 197 -106.13 18.05 -6.39
C TYR A 197 -106.81 19.16 -5.56
N SER A 198 -106.15 20.31 -5.39
CA SER A 198 -106.73 21.47 -4.72
C SER A 198 -107.96 22.01 -5.46
N GLN A 199 -107.90 22.08 -6.80
CA GLN A 199 -109.04 22.45 -7.65
C GLN A 199 -110.21 21.47 -7.50
N LEU A 200 -109.93 20.16 -7.52
CA LEU A 200 -110.93 19.11 -7.28
C LEU A 200 -111.55 19.23 -5.88
N SER A 201 -110.75 19.54 -4.86
CA SER A 201 -111.26 19.73 -3.50
C SER A 201 -112.17 20.96 -3.39
N MET A 202 -111.88 22.05 -4.10
CA MET A 202 -112.77 23.21 -4.13
C MET A 202 -114.10 22.90 -4.84
N LEU A 203 -114.05 22.25 -6.01
CA LEU A 203 -115.24 21.80 -6.72
C LEU A 203 -116.07 20.80 -5.91
N GLN A 204 -115.41 19.93 -5.14
CA GLN A 204 -116.09 19.04 -4.20
C GLN A 204 -116.85 19.84 -3.13
N ASN A 205 -116.21 20.85 -2.53
CA ASN A 205 -116.85 21.68 -1.51
C ASN A 205 -118.04 22.45 -2.11
N GLU A 206 -117.90 23.01 -3.31
CA GLU A 206 -119.00 23.68 -4.03
C GLU A 206 -120.16 22.73 -4.34
N LEU A 207 -119.86 21.49 -4.76
CA LEU A 207 -120.87 20.44 -4.99
C LEU A 207 -121.56 20.03 -3.68
N GLU A 208 -120.81 19.91 -2.59
CA GLU A 208 -121.35 19.61 -1.26
C GLU A 208 -122.21 20.76 -0.71
N ASP A 209 -121.80 22.01 -0.89
CA ASP A 209 -122.58 23.20 -0.54
C ASP A 209 -123.86 23.27 -1.38
N PHE A 210 -123.77 23.05 -2.70
CA PHE A 210 -124.93 22.98 -3.59
C PHE A 210 -125.96 21.94 -3.13
N LEU A 211 -125.48 20.75 -2.72
CA LEU A 211 -126.33 19.69 -2.17
C LEU A 211 -126.89 20.03 -0.77
N ARG A 212 -126.20 20.83 0.06
CA ARG A 212 -126.68 21.27 1.38
C ARG A 212 -127.73 22.40 1.29
N PHE A 213 -127.59 23.33 0.34
CA PHE A 213 -128.46 24.50 0.22
C PHE A 213 -129.77 24.25 -0.56
N HIS A 214 -129.94 23.08 -1.21
CA HIS A 214 -131.16 22.72 -1.93
C HIS A 214 -131.80 21.37 -1.50
N PRO A 215 -132.39 21.25 -0.30
CA PRO A 215 -133.10 20.02 0.08
C PRO A 215 -134.54 19.92 -0.48
N GLY A 216 -135.06 20.95 -1.16
CA GLY A 216 -136.51 21.06 -1.37
C GLY A 216 -137.04 21.86 -2.56
N CYS A 217 -136.22 22.19 -3.58
CA CYS A 217 -136.73 22.86 -4.79
C CYS A 217 -136.91 21.87 -5.96
N ASN A 218 -138.01 22.02 -6.69
CA ASN A 218 -138.41 21.21 -7.85
C ASN A 218 -137.38 21.34 -9.01
N MET A 219 -136.38 20.47 -9.01
CA MET A 219 -135.50 20.18 -10.14
C MET A 219 -135.66 18.69 -10.49
N GLU A 220 -135.47 18.32 -11.77
CA GLU A 220 -135.59 16.93 -12.24
C GLU A 220 -134.82 15.97 -11.33
N LYS A 221 -135.51 14.97 -10.74
CA LYS A 221 -134.94 13.98 -9.81
C LYS A 221 -133.72 13.21 -10.36
N GLY A 222 -133.42 13.33 -11.65
CA GLY A 222 -132.21 12.82 -12.29
C GLY A 222 -130.94 13.61 -11.94
N THR A 223 -131.00 14.94 -11.90
CA THR A 223 -129.80 15.80 -11.72
C THR A 223 -129.25 15.73 -10.30
N VAL A 224 -130.13 15.65 -9.29
CA VAL A 224 -129.74 15.44 -7.89
C VAL A 224 -129.11 14.06 -7.68
N ARG A 225 -129.64 13.02 -8.35
CA ARG A 225 -129.06 11.67 -8.32
C ARG A 225 -127.70 11.60 -9.03
N GLU A 226 -127.53 12.35 -10.12
CA GLU A 226 -126.25 12.49 -10.82
C GLU A 226 -125.21 13.18 -9.93
N ALA A 227 -125.60 14.24 -9.21
CA ALA A 227 -124.74 14.97 -8.27
C ALA A 227 -124.36 14.14 -7.04
N GLU A 228 -125.29 13.33 -6.50
CA GLU A 228 -124.99 12.36 -5.43
C GLU A 228 -124.04 11.25 -5.90
N ARG A 229 -124.21 10.74 -7.14
CA ARG A 229 -123.27 9.78 -7.75
C ARG A 229 -121.89 10.39 -7.97
N LEU A 230 -121.81 11.65 -8.40
CA LEU A 230 -120.56 12.39 -8.53
C LEU A 230 -119.88 12.58 -7.17
N LYS A 231 -120.65 12.89 -6.12
CA LYS A 231 -120.14 12.97 -4.75
C LYS A 231 -119.59 11.61 -4.27
N GLU A 232 -120.28 10.50 -4.51
CA GLU A 232 -119.79 9.16 -4.17
C GLU A 232 -118.54 8.76 -4.99
N ALA A 233 -118.49 9.12 -6.27
CA ALA A 233 -117.32 8.90 -7.12
C ALA A 233 -116.10 9.71 -6.65
N ILE A 234 -116.30 10.97 -6.25
CA ILE A 234 -115.23 11.82 -5.70
C ILE A 234 -114.78 11.30 -4.33
N CYS A 235 -115.72 10.90 -3.45
CA CYS A 235 -115.39 10.33 -2.13
C CYS A 235 -114.72 8.96 -2.20
N SER A 236 -114.98 8.15 -3.24
CA SER A 236 -114.25 6.90 -3.50
C SER A 236 -112.87 7.12 -4.13
N SER A 237 -112.67 8.25 -4.81
CA SER A 237 -111.36 8.69 -5.31
C SER A 237 -110.48 9.40 -4.28
N LYS A 238 -111.03 9.77 -3.10
CA LYS A 238 -110.23 10.18 -1.93
C LYS A 238 -109.41 8.98 -1.45
N VAL A 239 -108.15 8.93 -1.85
CA VAL A 239 -107.16 8.01 -1.28
C VAL A 239 -106.95 8.41 0.19
N ASN A 240 -107.68 7.76 1.09
CA ASN A 240 -107.49 7.91 2.54
C ASN A 240 -106.09 7.39 2.91
N GLY A 241 -105.11 8.29 3.08
CA GLY A 241 -103.80 7.91 3.59
C GLY A 241 -102.58 8.72 3.12
N ILE A 242 -102.69 9.72 2.26
CA ILE A 242 -101.51 10.54 1.89
C ILE A 242 -101.38 11.71 2.88
N LYS A 243 -100.77 11.44 4.05
CA LYS A 243 -100.06 12.48 4.80
C LYS A 243 -98.85 12.86 3.95
N GLU A 244 -99.01 13.92 3.16
CA GLU A 244 -97.92 14.58 2.42
C GLU A 244 -97.29 13.69 1.35
N PHE A 245 -97.17 14.16 0.11
CA PHE A 245 -96.30 13.48 -0.87
C PHE A 245 -94.85 13.62 -0.37
N SER A 246 -94.42 12.74 0.53
CA SER A 246 -93.08 12.71 1.09
C SER A 246 -92.15 12.07 0.07
N TYR A 247 -91.45 12.92 -0.67
CA TYR A 247 -90.21 12.53 -1.32
C TYR A 247 -89.09 12.72 -0.31
N LYS A 248 -88.45 11.64 0.15
CA LYS A 248 -87.22 11.76 0.94
C LYS A 248 -86.07 12.03 -0.03
N LEU A 249 -85.41 13.19 0.12
CA LEU A 249 -84.12 13.41 -0.55
C LEU A 249 -83.15 12.29 -0.13
N PRO A 250 -82.34 11.76 -1.06
CA PRO A 250 -81.15 10.99 -0.67
C PRO A 250 -80.32 11.85 0.29
N PRO A 251 -79.60 11.25 1.26
CA PRO A 251 -78.63 11.98 2.04
C PRO A 251 -77.67 12.70 1.08
N PRO A 252 -77.25 13.95 1.35
CA PRO A 252 -76.21 14.57 0.54
C PRO A 252 -75.01 13.63 0.63
N SER A 253 -74.63 12.98 -0.48
CA SER A 253 -73.38 12.25 -0.46
C SER A 253 -72.29 13.30 -0.27
N GLU A 254 -71.47 13.12 0.77
CA GLU A 254 -70.35 14.01 1.08
C GLU A 254 -69.39 14.16 -0.12
N ASP A 255 -69.50 13.28 -1.12
CA ASP A 255 -68.75 13.29 -2.38
C ASP A 255 -69.17 14.39 -3.39
N ILE A 256 -70.44 14.81 -3.44
CA ILE A 256 -70.89 15.77 -4.49
C ILE A 256 -70.31 17.17 -4.26
N PHE A 257 -70.23 17.60 -3.00
CA PHE A 257 -69.66 18.90 -2.64
C PHE A 257 -68.12 18.88 -2.63
N ALA A 258 -67.49 17.72 -2.41
CA ALA A 258 -66.05 17.56 -2.52
C ALA A 258 -65.55 17.77 -3.96
N VAL A 259 -66.27 17.27 -4.96
CA VAL A 259 -65.95 17.47 -6.39
C VAL A 259 -66.11 18.95 -6.80
N PHE A 260 -67.10 19.65 -6.24
CA PHE A 260 -67.31 21.09 -6.50
C PHE A 260 -66.23 21.97 -5.88
N GLU A 261 -65.77 21.67 -4.66
CA GLU A 261 -64.66 22.40 -4.01
C GLU A 261 -63.29 22.09 -4.64
N GLU A 262 -63.07 20.87 -5.12
CA GLU A 262 -61.81 20.49 -5.79
C GLU A 262 -61.64 21.18 -7.16
N LEU A 263 -62.74 21.39 -7.91
CA LEU A 263 -62.72 22.18 -9.16
C LEU A 263 -62.51 23.67 -8.92
N LYS A 264 -63.07 24.21 -7.83
CA LYS A 264 -62.93 25.62 -7.46
C LYS A 264 -61.51 25.95 -6.97
N GLN A 265 -60.87 25.01 -6.26
CA GLN A 265 -59.47 25.12 -5.85
C GLN A 265 -58.48 25.07 -7.03
N ARG A 266 -58.82 24.43 -8.16
CA ARG A 266 -58.00 24.43 -9.39
C ARG A 266 -58.03 25.76 -10.15
N GLU A 267 -59.11 26.52 -10.11
CA GLU A 267 -59.14 27.90 -10.65
C GLU A 267 -58.27 28.84 -9.83
N ASP A 268 -58.28 28.71 -8.49
CA ASP A 268 -57.50 29.59 -7.60
C ASP A 268 -55.99 29.22 -7.50
N THR A 269 -55.61 27.98 -7.82
CA THR A 269 -54.19 27.54 -7.81
C THR A 269 -53.49 27.72 -9.15
N ALA A 270 -54.22 27.80 -10.27
CA ALA A 270 -53.65 28.08 -11.59
C ALA A 270 -53.04 29.49 -11.69
N GLU A 271 -53.48 30.44 -10.84
CA GLU A 271 -52.96 31.82 -10.83
C GLU A 271 -51.82 32.07 -9.81
N LYS A 272 -51.46 31.07 -9.00
CA LYS A 272 -50.42 31.20 -7.93
C LYS A 272 -49.16 30.34 -8.09
N VAL A 273 -49.03 29.54 -9.15
CA VAL A 273 -47.88 28.60 -9.32
C VAL A 273 -46.94 28.97 -10.49
N ILE A 274 -46.88 30.24 -10.90
CA ILE A 274 -45.82 30.71 -11.83
C ILE A 274 -44.58 31.25 -11.11
N VAL A 275 -44.59 31.44 -9.78
CA VAL A 275 -43.42 31.99 -9.04
C VAL A 275 -43.21 31.30 -7.71
N GLN A 276 -42.76 30.04 -7.71
CA GLN A 276 -41.86 29.47 -6.69
C GLN A 276 -41.60 28.00 -6.98
N CYS A 277 -40.38 27.66 -7.42
CA CYS A 277 -39.55 26.56 -6.90
C CYS A 277 -38.34 26.35 -7.83
N ASN A 278 -37.35 27.23 -7.70
CA ASN A 278 -35.95 26.83 -7.86
C ASN A 278 -35.50 26.27 -6.50
N GLY A 279 -34.90 25.08 -6.50
CA GLY A 279 -33.99 24.64 -5.44
C GLY A 279 -34.43 23.47 -4.56
N ASN A 280 -33.64 22.40 -4.68
CA ASN A 280 -33.18 21.49 -3.63
C ASN A 280 -34.00 20.21 -3.32
N ARG A 281 -33.47 19.07 -3.81
CA ARG A 281 -33.74 17.71 -3.32
C ARG A 281 -32.63 17.26 -2.36
N PRO A 282 -32.94 16.73 -1.16
CA PRO A 282 -32.06 15.83 -0.44
C PRO A 282 -32.32 14.37 -0.88
N LYS A 283 -31.24 13.62 -1.10
CA LYS A 283 -31.23 12.17 -1.38
C LYS A 283 -31.54 11.39 -0.10
N GLY A 284 -32.51 10.48 -0.19
CA GLY A 284 -32.82 9.49 0.85
C GLY A 284 -32.86 8.07 0.28
N ARG A 285 -31.91 7.25 0.73
CA ARG A 285 -31.94 5.78 0.91
C ARG A 285 -32.47 4.91 -0.25
N ALA A 286 -31.53 4.26 -0.94
CA ALA A 286 -31.77 3.01 -1.65
C ALA A 286 -31.59 1.82 -0.69
N SER A 287 -32.57 0.92 -0.66
CA SER A 287 -32.40 -0.45 -0.19
C SER A 287 -33.19 -1.38 -1.09
N ARG A 288 -32.43 -2.05 -1.96
CA ARG A 288 -32.47 -3.50 -2.21
C ARG A 288 -33.78 -4.06 -2.80
N ALA A 289 -33.86 -4.01 -4.13
CA ALA A 289 -34.69 -4.94 -4.89
C ALA A 289 -33.96 -6.30 -4.99
N GLN A 290 -34.67 -7.36 -4.63
CA GLN A 290 -34.45 -8.71 -5.14
C GLN A 290 -35.05 -8.77 -6.54
N THR A 291 -34.28 -9.23 -7.52
CA THR A 291 -34.82 -9.88 -8.71
C THR A 291 -33.84 -10.95 -9.14
N ALA A 292 -34.30 -12.19 -9.04
CA ALA A 292 -33.67 -13.37 -9.60
C ALA A 292 -33.78 -13.33 -11.13
N SER A 293 -32.76 -13.85 -11.82
CA SER A 293 -32.86 -14.38 -13.17
C SER A 293 -32.38 -15.83 -13.17
N PRO A 294 -33.10 -16.76 -13.82
CA PRO A 294 -32.68 -18.13 -14.00
C PRO A 294 -31.86 -18.34 -15.29
N GLU A 295 -30.95 -19.31 -15.17
CA GLU A 295 -30.61 -20.35 -16.16
C GLU A 295 -30.05 -19.99 -17.54
N THR A 296 -28.79 -20.39 -17.75
CA THR A 296 -28.46 -21.26 -18.89
C THR A 296 -27.39 -22.26 -18.46
N ASP A 297 -27.84 -23.48 -18.15
CA ASP A 297 -27.03 -24.68 -18.15
C ASP A 297 -26.60 -25.02 -19.59
N MET A 298 -25.39 -25.58 -19.75
CA MET A 298 -25.17 -26.79 -20.55
C MET A 298 -23.75 -27.36 -20.33
N PHE A 299 -23.71 -28.59 -19.79
CA PHE A 299 -22.73 -29.69 -20.00
C PHE A 299 -21.34 -29.55 -19.33
N LEU A 300 -20.86 -30.46 -18.46
CA LEU A 300 -21.24 -31.82 -18.07
C LEU A 300 -20.73 -32.15 -16.66
N GLU A 301 -21.56 -32.86 -15.90
CA GLU A 301 -21.20 -33.65 -14.72
C GLU A 301 -20.12 -34.71 -15.03
N ASN A 302 -19.23 -34.94 -14.05
CA ASN A 302 -19.08 -36.30 -13.51
C ASN A 302 -18.59 -36.25 -12.05
N GLN A 303 -19.31 -37.01 -11.24
CA GLN A 303 -19.26 -37.12 -9.78
C GLN A 303 -18.03 -37.91 -9.25
N PRO A 304 -17.84 -37.99 -7.91
CA PRO A 304 -16.54 -37.99 -7.24
C PRO A 304 -16.04 -39.38 -6.80
N SER A 305 -14.89 -39.34 -6.10
CA SER A 305 -14.31 -40.38 -5.24
C SER A 305 -13.52 -41.48 -5.95
N ARG A 306 -12.21 -41.56 -5.63
CA ARG A 306 -11.68 -42.72 -4.89
C ARG A 306 -10.25 -42.46 -4.38
N TYR A 307 -10.08 -42.83 -3.11
CA TYR A 307 -8.83 -43.06 -2.38
C TYR A 307 -7.68 -43.61 -3.23
N CYS A 308 -6.44 -43.24 -2.86
CA CYS A 308 -5.29 -44.11 -3.13
C CYS A 308 -4.39 -44.19 -1.89
N ASN A 309 -4.43 -45.35 -1.24
CA ASN A 309 -3.35 -45.86 -0.41
C ASN A 309 -2.64 -47.00 -1.19
N GLN A 310 -1.34 -46.81 -1.43
CA GLN A 310 -0.23 -47.79 -1.50
C GLN A 310 -0.10 -48.76 -2.71
N PRO A 311 1.08 -49.41 -2.92
CA PRO A 311 2.45 -48.86 -3.00
C PRO A 311 3.35 -49.53 -4.10
N ARG A 312 4.60 -49.03 -4.22
CA ARG A 312 5.83 -49.61 -4.83
C ARG A 312 6.07 -49.48 -6.35
N THR A 313 7.16 -48.78 -6.68
CA THR A 313 8.38 -49.42 -7.22
C THR A 313 9.64 -48.76 -6.67
N ARG A 314 10.62 -49.62 -6.38
CA ARG A 314 11.94 -49.42 -5.78
C ARG A 314 12.94 -48.87 -6.80
N ASN A 315 13.83 -47.98 -6.35
CA ASN A 315 15.26 -47.83 -6.69
C ASN A 315 15.82 -46.75 -5.72
N GLU A 316 16.43 -47.15 -4.60
CA GLU A 316 17.89 -47.05 -4.32
C GLU A 316 18.38 -45.59 -4.31
N ALA A 317 18.26 -44.91 -3.17
CA ALA A 317 19.24 -44.83 -2.08
C ALA A 317 20.13 -43.57 -2.20
N ALA A 318 19.64 -42.49 -1.59
CA ALA A 318 20.47 -41.53 -0.89
C ALA A 318 19.89 -41.46 0.53
N GLU A 319 20.64 -41.96 1.50
CA GLU A 319 20.38 -41.77 2.92
C GLU A 319 20.52 -40.27 3.20
N ASP A 320 19.39 -39.57 3.39
CA ASP A 320 19.35 -38.23 3.96
C ASP A 320 18.81 -38.38 5.37
N ASP A 321 19.74 -38.38 6.32
CA ASP A 321 19.55 -38.46 7.76
C ASP A 321 19.11 -37.08 8.30
N SER A 322 18.01 -36.56 7.77
CA SER A 322 17.39 -35.33 8.27
C SER A 322 16.14 -35.65 9.08
N GLU A 323 16.34 -35.63 10.40
CA GLU A 323 15.40 -35.84 11.48
C GLU A 323 14.30 -34.77 11.49
N TRP A 324 13.41 -34.77 10.49
CA TRP A 324 12.20 -33.96 10.48
C TRP A 324 11.01 -34.77 10.97
N GLU A 325 10.38 -34.35 12.07
CA GLU A 325 9.14 -34.96 12.54
C GLU A 325 7.97 -34.52 11.66
N ALA A 326 7.36 -35.48 10.95
CA ALA A 326 6.22 -35.21 10.08
C ALA A 326 4.95 -34.98 10.92
N VAL A 327 4.52 -33.73 11.02
CA VAL A 327 3.24 -33.36 11.66
C VAL A 327 2.06 -33.94 10.86
N GLN A 328 1.22 -34.72 11.52
CA GLN A 328 0.02 -35.29 10.88
C GLN A 328 -1.07 -34.22 10.73
N PHE A 329 -1.76 -34.19 9.59
CA PHE A 329 -2.88 -33.27 9.33
C PHE A 329 -3.96 -33.27 10.42
N ARG A 330 -4.10 -34.37 11.17
CA ARG A 330 -5.05 -34.50 12.30
C ARG A 330 -4.77 -33.56 13.47
N GLU A 331 -3.55 -33.02 13.59
CA GLU A 331 -3.16 -32.10 14.67
C GLU A 331 -3.50 -30.63 14.37
N ILE A 332 -3.79 -30.33 13.10
CA ILE A 332 -4.22 -29.01 12.63
C ILE A 332 -5.72 -28.94 12.32
N ASP A 333 -6.40 -30.09 12.29
CA ASP A 333 -7.85 -30.19 12.08
C ASP A 333 -8.63 -29.43 13.17
N GLY A 334 -9.56 -28.58 12.76
CA GLY A 334 -10.39 -27.79 13.67
C GLY A 334 -9.74 -26.51 14.22
N LYS A 335 -8.53 -26.17 13.77
CA LYS A 335 -7.86 -24.89 14.07
C LYS A 335 -7.95 -23.94 12.87
N ILE A 336 -7.95 -22.64 13.11
CA ILE A 336 -7.75 -21.62 12.07
C ILE A 336 -6.31 -21.74 11.57
N ILE A 337 -6.12 -21.88 10.25
CA ILE A 337 -4.79 -22.11 9.65
C ILE A 337 -4.34 -20.83 8.94
N GLY A 338 -3.15 -20.33 9.27
CA GLY A 338 -2.47 -19.25 8.56
C GLY A 338 -1.39 -19.81 7.62
N LEU A 339 -1.61 -19.76 6.30
CA LEU A 339 -0.57 -20.06 5.31
C LEU A 339 0.33 -18.85 5.14
N TYR A 340 1.57 -18.96 5.62
CA TYR A 340 2.55 -17.88 5.60
C TYR A 340 3.55 -18.06 4.45
N PHE A 341 3.45 -17.23 3.41
CA PHE A 341 4.39 -17.22 2.29
C PHE A 341 5.49 -16.19 2.55
N ALA A 342 6.73 -16.66 2.62
CA ALA A 342 7.89 -15.83 2.94
C ALA A 342 9.20 -16.45 2.47
N ALA A 343 10.25 -15.63 2.44
CA ALA A 343 11.60 -16.04 2.12
C ALA A 343 12.62 -15.27 2.98
N ASN A 344 13.76 -15.90 3.23
CA ASN A 344 14.86 -15.39 4.05
C ASN A 344 15.52 -14.14 3.45
N TRP A 345 15.60 -14.07 2.12
CA TRP A 345 16.32 -13.00 1.41
C TRP A 345 15.55 -11.68 1.36
N TYR A 346 14.28 -11.65 1.77
CA TYR A 346 13.44 -10.47 1.65
C TYR A 346 13.32 -9.68 2.97
N PRO A 347 13.80 -8.42 3.05
CA PRO A 347 13.83 -7.66 4.31
C PRO A 347 12.47 -7.47 4.98
N LYS A 348 11.37 -7.35 4.21
CA LYS A 348 10.04 -7.21 4.81
C LYS A 348 9.59 -8.51 5.51
N CYS A 349 10.02 -9.67 5.03
CA CYS A 349 9.77 -10.95 5.70
C CYS A 349 10.56 -11.04 7.00
N GLU A 350 11.84 -10.63 6.99
CA GLU A 350 12.69 -10.58 8.19
C GLU A 350 12.07 -9.67 9.27
N ALA A 351 11.54 -8.51 8.88
CA ALA A 351 10.88 -7.59 9.81
C ALA A 351 9.53 -8.11 10.34
N PHE A 352 8.76 -8.82 9.51
CA PHE A 352 7.41 -9.29 9.85
C PHE A 352 7.40 -10.58 10.69
N THR A 353 8.32 -11.52 10.44
CA THR A 353 8.34 -12.84 11.08
C THR A 353 8.31 -12.77 12.62
N PRO A 354 9.11 -11.92 13.29
CA PRO A 354 9.07 -11.78 14.75
C PRO A 354 7.73 -11.27 15.28
N VAL A 355 7.05 -10.41 14.52
CA VAL A 355 5.73 -9.87 14.89
C VAL A 355 4.67 -10.97 14.82
N LEU A 356 4.71 -11.80 13.76
CA LEU A 356 3.84 -12.96 13.63
C LEU A 356 4.12 -14.00 14.71
N ALA A 357 5.39 -14.30 15.01
CA ALA A 357 5.79 -15.19 16.10
C ALA A 357 5.24 -14.74 17.45
N ALA A 358 5.37 -13.45 17.78
CA ALA A 358 4.84 -12.91 19.02
C ALA A 358 3.31 -13.02 19.12
N ALA A 359 2.58 -12.79 18.02
CA ALA A 359 1.12 -12.96 17.99
C ALA A 359 0.70 -14.43 18.08
N TYR A 360 1.43 -15.33 17.41
CA TYR A 360 1.21 -16.77 17.41
C TYR A 360 1.35 -17.35 18.82
N GLU A 361 2.45 -17.06 19.53
CA GLU A 361 2.67 -17.56 20.89
C GLU A 361 1.56 -17.10 21.86
N GLN A 362 1.17 -15.81 21.77
CA GLN A 362 0.06 -15.30 22.59
C GLN A 362 -1.28 -15.99 22.30
N LEU A 363 -1.55 -16.37 21.04
CA LEU A 363 -2.75 -17.11 20.67
C LEU A 363 -2.68 -18.58 21.11
N LYS A 364 -1.48 -19.17 21.08
CA LYS A 364 -1.20 -20.53 21.53
C LYS A 364 -1.37 -20.65 23.05
N ASP A 365 -0.80 -19.72 23.82
CA ASP A 365 -0.92 -19.64 25.27
C ASP A 365 -2.39 -19.50 25.73
N ARG A 366 -3.21 -18.82 24.93
CA ARG A 366 -4.65 -18.66 25.18
C ARG A 366 -5.50 -19.86 24.74
N GLY A 367 -4.92 -20.84 24.05
CA GLY A 367 -5.65 -21.97 23.47
C GLY A 367 -6.65 -21.56 22.39
N ALA A 368 -6.38 -20.49 21.64
CA ALA A 368 -7.33 -19.91 20.67
C ALA A 368 -7.53 -20.77 19.40
N GLY A 369 -6.72 -21.82 19.20
CA GLY A 369 -6.82 -22.71 18.05
C GLY A 369 -6.35 -22.06 16.75
N PHE A 370 -5.16 -21.44 16.76
CA PHE A 370 -4.50 -20.87 15.59
C PHE A 370 -3.22 -21.64 15.29
N GLU A 371 -3.05 -22.10 14.05
CA GLU A 371 -1.83 -22.74 13.58
C GLU A 371 -1.28 -22.01 12.36
N VAL A 372 0.03 -21.84 12.27
CA VAL A 372 0.69 -21.24 11.09
C VAL A 372 1.40 -22.35 10.31
N VAL A 373 1.43 -22.25 8.99
CA VAL A 373 2.21 -23.15 8.14
C VAL A 373 3.04 -22.31 7.18
N LEU A 374 4.36 -22.45 7.25
CA LEU A 374 5.28 -21.79 6.34
C LEU A 374 5.22 -22.44 4.94
N VAL A 375 4.97 -21.61 3.94
CA VAL A 375 5.16 -21.92 2.52
C VAL A 375 6.38 -21.15 2.03
N SER A 376 7.56 -21.76 2.15
CA SER A 376 8.82 -21.07 1.83
C SER A 376 8.95 -20.78 0.33
N CYS A 377 9.31 -19.53 0.03
CA CYS A 377 9.70 -19.04 -1.30
C CYS A 377 11.23 -18.98 -1.47
N ASP A 378 12.00 -19.64 -0.59
CA ASP A 378 13.45 -19.75 -0.71
C ASP A 378 13.84 -20.69 -1.87
N GLU A 379 14.94 -20.36 -2.53
CA GLU A 379 15.44 -21.10 -3.71
C GLU A 379 16.30 -22.31 -3.32
N ASP A 380 16.93 -22.26 -2.15
CA ASP A 380 17.86 -23.29 -1.66
C ASP A 380 17.51 -23.80 -0.25
N ARG A 381 17.84 -25.07 0.01
CA ARG A 381 17.53 -25.75 1.27
C ARG A 381 18.21 -25.08 2.48
N PRO A 382 19.52 -24.71 2.44
CA PRO A 382 20.15 -24.03 3.57
C PRO A 382 19.46 -22.71 3.98
N SER A 383 19.03 -21.90 3.00
CA SER A 383 18.27 -20.67 3.27
C SER A 383 16.92 -20.97 3.94
N PHE A 384 16.20 -21.97 3.44
CA PHE A 384 14.95 -22.45 4.04
C PHE A 384 15.16 -22.90 5.50
N GLU A 385 16.13 -23.77 5.75
CA GLU A 385 16.40 -24.31 7.09
C GLU A 385 16.77 -23.21 8.09
N ARG A 386 17.64 -22.28 7.65
CA ARG A 386 18.02 -21.13 8.47
C ARG A 386 16.81 -20.27 8.84
N PHE A 387 15.93 -20.01 7.89
CA PHE A 387 14.76 -19.17 8.10
C PHE A 387 13.70 -19.87 8.93
N HIS A 388 13.36 -21.12 8.61
CA HIS A 388 12.42 -21.95 9.35
C HIS A 388 12.86 -22.17 10.80
N GLY A 389 14.17 -22.31 11.06
CA GLY A 389 14.72 -22.39 12.41
C GLY A 389 14.50 -21.15 13.28
N THR A 390 14.04 -20.03 12.72
CA THR A 390 13.69 -18.81 13.49
C THR A 390 12.23 -18.76 13.95
N MET A 391 11.39 -19.71 13.54
CA MET A 391 9.94 -19.66 13.75
C MET A 391 9.38 -20.96 14.36
N PRO A 392 8.32 -20.87 15.19
CA PRO A 392 7.85 -21.99 16.01
C PRO A 392 6.86 -22.95 15.33
N TRP A 393 6.54 -22.73 14.05
CA TRP A 393 5.43 -23.40 13.35
C TRP A 393 5.92 -24.33 12.22
N PRO A 394 5.10 -25.32 11.80
CA PRO A 394 5.46 -26.25 10.75
C PRO A 394 5.61 -25.58 9.38
N ALA A 395 6.23 -26.28 8.44
CA ALA A 395 6.42 -25.84 7.06
C ALA A 395 5.98 -26.91 6.06
N VAL A 396 5.56 -26.49 4.87
CA VAL A 396 5.44 -27.40 3.72
C VAL A 396 6.83 -27.96 3.40
N PRO A 397 6.98 -29.28 3.19
CA PRO A 397 8.27 -29.89 2.88
C PRO A 397 8.98 -29.15 1.74
N PHE A 398 10.25 -28.78 1.96
CA PHE A 398 10.99 -27.93 1.01
C PHE A 398 11.01 -28.49 -0.43
N GLY A 399 11.11 -29.82 -0.56
CA GLY A 399 11.13 -30.53 -1.85
C GLY A 399 9.78 -30.62 -2.57
N ASP A 400 8.66 -30.31 -1.91
CA ASP A 400 7.33 -30.37 -2.53
C ASP A 400 7.02 -29.08 -3.31
N LEU A 401 7.75 -28.90 -4.42
CA LEU A 401 7.60 -27.75 -5.31
C LEU A 401 6.20 -27.68 -5.93
N SER A 402 5.58 -28.83 -6.19
CA SER A 402 4.24 -28.91 -6.77
C SER A 402 3.18 -28.40 -5.80
N CYS A 403 3.25 -28.77 -4.52
CA CYS A 403 2.35 -28.23 -3.50
C CYS A 403 2.52 -26.72 -3.34
N LYS A 404 3.77 -26.24 -3.20
CA LYS A 404 4.06 -24.80 -3.08
C LYS A 404 3.51 -24.01 -4.27
N LYS A 405 3.75 -24.47 -5.51
CA LYS A 405 3.23 -23.82 -6.72
C LYS A 405 1.71 -23.78 -6.75
N ARG A 406 1.04 -24.90 -6.44
CA ARG A 406 -0.44 -24.96 -6.39
C ARG A 406 -1.02 -24.04 -5.33
N LEU A 407 -0.37 -23.90 -4.18
CA LEU A 407 -0.81 -22.98 -3.12
C LEU A 407 -0.67 -21.52 -3.57
N SER A 408 0.48 -21.14 -4.15
CA SER A 408 0.70 -19.79 -4.67
C SER A 408 -0.31 -19.43 -5.77
N GLU A 409 -0.58 -20.34 -6.71
CA GLU A 409 -1.57 -20.15 -7.78
C GLU A 409 -3.00 -20.06 -7.23
N ARG A 410 -3.39 -20.98 -6.32
CA ARG A 410 -4.75 -21.02 -5.75
C ARG A 410 -5.10 -19.74 -4.99
N PHE A 411 -4.13 -19.16 -4.28
CA PHE A 411 -4.33 -17.95 -3.49
C PHE A 411 -3.82 -16.68 -4.15
N GLN A 412 -3.44 -16.75 -5.44
CA GLN A 412 -2.99 -15.60 -6.25
C GLN A 412 -1.90 -14.78 -5.52
N VAL A 413 -0.88 -15.47 -5.01
CA VAL A 413 0.19 -14.83 -4.25
C VAL A 413 1.15 -14.10 -5.20
N GLU A 414 0.96 -12.79 -5.34
CA GLU A 414 1.81 -11.91 -6.18
C GLU A 414 3.05 -11.37 -5.46
N GLY A 415 3.12 -11.47 -4.14
CA GLY A 415 4.20 -10.91 -3.33
C GLY A 415 4.24 -11.47 -1.91
N ILE A 416 5.38 -11.27 -1.25
CA ILE A 416 5.67 -11.70 0.12
C ILE A 416 6.08 -10.49 0.98
N PRO A 417 5.91 -10.50 2.32
CA PRO A 417 5.24 -11.54 3.11
C PRO A 417 3.73 -11.58 2.83
N ARG A 418 3.14 -12.79 2.78
CA ARG A 418 1.69 -12.99 2.63
C ARG A 418 1.18 -13.96 3.68
N LEU A 419 0.07 -13.64 4.36
CA LEU A 419 -0.55 -14.53 5.34
C LEU A 419 -2.01 -14.81 4.98
N VAL A 420 -2.29 -15.94 4.34
CA VAL A 420 -3.66 -16.34 4.00
C VAL A 420 -4.28 -17.08 5.19
N VAL A 421 -5.41 -16.61 5.69
CA VAL A 421 -6.11 -17.22 6.84
C VAL A 421 -7.26 -18.08 6.35
N LEU A 422 -7.25 -19.35 6.72
CA LEU A 422 -8.26 -20.35 6.38
C LEU A 422 -9.12 -20.68 7.61
N ALA A 423 -10.38 -20.99 7.34
CA ALA A 423 -11.33 -21.43 8.36
C ALA A 423 -10.91 -22.79 8.95
N PRO A 424 -11.47 -23.19 10.12
CA PRO A 424 -11.15 -24.46 10.77
C PRO A 424 -11.38 -25.74 9.94
N ASP A 425 -12.18 -25.64 8.88
CA ASP A 425 -12.45 -26.71 7.92
C ASP A 425 -11.41 -26.78 6.78
N GLY A 426 -10.45 -25.84 6.74
CA GLY A 426 -9.42 -25.72 5.71
C GLY A 426 -9.95 -25.35 4.32
N GLY A 427 -11.27 -25.14 4.17
CA GLY A 427 -11.95 -24.97 2.89
C GLY A 427 -12.17 -23.52 2.51
N ALA A 428 -12.65 -22.71 3.46
CA ALA A 428 -12.98 -21.31 3.24
C ALA A 428 -11.83 -20.36 3.62
N VAL A 429 -11.59 -19.35 2.79
CA VAL A 429 -10.66 -18.25 3.13
C VAL A 429 -11.39 -17.27 4.06
N VAL A 430 -10.87 -17.10 5.27
CA VAL A 430 -11.36 -16.11 6.25
C VAL A 430 -10.81 -14.74 5.91
N HIS A 431 -9.52 -14.66 5.57
CA HIS A 431 -8.87 -13.42 5.16
C HIS A 431 -7.79 -13.72 4.11
N PRO A 432 -7.80 -13.05 2.93
CA PRO A 432 -6.85 -13.32 1.86
C PRO A 432 -5.42 -12.88 2.21
N ASP A 433 -5.27 -11.85 3.06
CA ASP A 433 -3.96 -11.41 3.54
C ASP A 433 -4.01 -10.73 4.90
N ALA A 434 -3.76 -11.49 5.96
CA ALA A 434 -3.77 -11.00 7.33
C ALA A 434 -2.42 -10.42 7.79
N ALA A 435 -1.40 -10.34 6.93
CA ALA A 435 -0.08 -9.84 7.33
C ALA A 435 -0.18 -8.42 7.94
N ASP A 436 -0.91 -7.54 7.27
CA ASP A 436 -1.17 -6.18 7.72
C ASP A 436 -1.98 -6.13 9.03
N LEU A 437 -2.95 -7.04 9.20
CA LEU A 437 -3.76 -7.12 10.42
C LEU A 437 -2.92 -7.55 11.62
N VAL A 438 -2.04 -8.54 11.45
CA VAL A 438 -1.09 -8.97 12.48
C VAL A 438 -0.10 -7.86 12.81
N HIS A 439 0.40 -7.15 11.79
CA HIS A 439 1.31 -6.03 12.01
C HIS A 439 0.66 -4.93 12.86
N ARG A 440 -0.56 -4.53 12.50
CA ARG A 440 -1.28 -3.42 13.15
C ARG A 440 -1.86 -3.80 14.51
N TYR A 441 -2.53 -4.94 14.61
CA TYR A 441 -3.33 -5.32 15.77
C TYR A 441 -2.75 -6.49 16.56
N GLY A 442 -1.74 -7.20 16.05
CA GLY A 442 -1.17 -8.39 16.68
C GLY A 442 -2.19 -9.51 16.84
N GLU A 443 -2.19 -10.14 18.01
CA GLU A 443 -3.13 -11.19 18.40
C GLU A 443 -4.59 -10.72 18.46
N ARG A 444 -4.84 -9.41 18.62
CA ARG A 444 -6.20 -8.85 18.67
C ARG A 444 -6.95 -8.99 17.36
N ALA A 445 -6.23 -9.12 16.25
CA ALA A 445 -6.78 -9.35 14.92
C ALA A 445 -7.51 -10.69 14.81
N PHE A 446 -7.13 -11.70 15.62
CA PHE A 446 -7.79 -13.00 15.64
C PHE A 446 -9.29 -12.86 15.97
N PRO A 447 -10.20 -13.56 15.27
CA PRO A 447 -9.98 -14.63 14.28
C PRO A 447 -9.83 -14.17 12.82
N PHE A 448 -9.43 -12.93 12.57
CA PHE A 448 -9.23 -12.32 11.24
C PHE A 448 -10.48 -12.22 10.37
N THR A 449 -11.66 -12.49 10.93
CA THR A 449 -12.94 -12.32 10.25
C THR A 449 -13.22 -10.86 9.93
N ALA A 450 -13.94 -10.59 8.83
CA ALA A 450 -14.34 -9.23 8.46
C ALA A 450 -15.07 -8.47 9.58
N ALA A 451 -15.92 -9.14 10.37
CA ALA A 451 -16.61 -8.53 11.52
C ALA A 451 -15.60 -8.06 12.58
N ARG A 452 -14.62 -8.91 12.92
CA ARG A 452 -13.58 -8.56 13.89
C ARG A 452 -12.69 -7.42 13.41
N VAL A 453 -12.33 -7.41 12.13
CA VAL A 453 -11.56 -6.32 11.53
C VAL A 453 -12.34 -5.01 11.61
N ALA A 454 -13.63 -5.02 11.25
CA ALA A 454 -14.49 -3.84 11.35
C ALA A 454 -14.63 -3.32 12.80
N GLU A 455 -14.68 -4.20 13.80
CA GLU A 455 -14.66 -3.80 15.21
C GLU A 455 -13.36 -3.05 15.59
N LEU A 456 -12.21 -3.58 15.18
CA LEU A 456 -10.90 -2.99 15.46
C LEU A 456 -10.72 -1.64 14.74
N GLU A 457 -11.21 -1.53 13.51
CA GLU A 457 -11.21 -0.29 12.76
C GLU A 457 -12.14 0.76 13.39
N ALA A 458 -13.32 0.36 13.88
CA ALA A 458 -14.22 1.24 14.61
C ALA A 458 -13.65 1.67 15.98
N ASP A 459 -12.90 0.80 16.66
CA ASP A 459 -12.11 1.15 17.84
C ASP A 459 -11.06 2.23 17.50
N ASP A 460 -10.31 2.03 16.43
CA ASP A 460 -9.27 2.99 16.00
C ASP A 460 -9.88 4.34 15.58
N GLN A 461 -10.98 4.34 14.83
CA GLN A 461 -11.72 5.56 14.49
C GLN A 461 -12.19 6.31 15.73
N ARG A 462 -12.68 5.61 16.76
CA ARG A 462 -13.05 6.22 18.04
C ARG A 462 -11.85 6.82 18.77
N LYS A 463 -10.70 6.15 18.75
CA LYS A 463 -9.45 6.69 19.32
C LYS A 463 -9.01 7.96 18.59
N TYR A 464 -8.96 7.94 17.26
CA TYR A 464 -8.59 9.11 16.46
C TYR A 464 -9.58 10.26 16.61
N ALA A 465 -10.89 9.99 16.64
CA ALA A 465 -11.93 11.01 16.82
C ALA A 465 -11.87 11.69 18.20
N SER A 466 -11.44 10.97 19.23
CA SER A 466 -11.28 11.49 20.60
C SER A 466 -9.83 11.80 20.97
N GLN A 467 -8.94 11.85 19.96
CA GLN A 467 -7.52 12.11 20.11
C GLN A 467 -7.29 13.53 20.65
N THR A 468 -6.39 13.61 21.61
CA THR A 468 -5.82 14.84 22.15
C THR A 468 -4.32 14.61 22.30
N LEU A 469 -3.54 15.68 22.35
CA LEU A 469 -2.08 15.55 22.47
C LEU A 469 -1.71 14.82 23.76
N GLU A 470 -2.39 15.14 24.87
CA GLU A 470 -2.17 14.53 26.17
C GLU A 470 -2.49 13.04 26.15
N LYS A 471 -3.61 12.61 25.57
CA LYS A 471 -3.92 11.17 25.42
C LYS A 471 -2.88 10.46 24.55
N LEU A 472 -2.39 11.11 23.51
CA LEU A 472 -1.41 10.54 22.59
C LEU A 472 -0.08 10.27 23.31
N PHE A 473 0.40 11.21 24.12
CA PHE A 473 1.59 11.02 24.94
C PHE A 473 1.31 10.18 26.21
N SER A 474 0.06 10.08 26.68
CA SER A 474 -0.33 9.18 27.78
C SER A 474 -0.22 7.71 27.38
N VAL A 475 -0.49 7.36 26.10
CA VAL A 475 -0.20 6.02 25.54
C VAL A 475 1.29 5.66 25.67
N SER A 476 2.14 6.69 25.69
CA SER A 476 3.58 6.60 25.83
C SER A 476 4.02 6.44 27.30
N GLY A 477 3.12 6.57 28.28
CA GLY A 477 3.44 6.45 29.71
C GLY A 477 4.29 7.58 30.29
N LYS A 478 4.57 8.62 29.50
CA LYS A 478 5.37 9.78 29.87
C LYS A 478 4.67 11.08 29.50
N GLU A 479 4.59 12.00 30.47
CA GLU A 479 3.93 13.31 30.33
C GLU A 479 4.90 14.43 29.94
N TYR A 480 6.14 14.09 29.57
CA TYR A 480 7.19 15.05 29.21
C TYR A 480 8.01 14.58 28.01
N VAL A 481 8.55 15.55 27.28
CA VAL A 481 9.58 15.39 26.25
C VAL A 481 10.88 16.04 26.71
N MET A 482 11.99 15.70 26.10
CA MET A 482 13.31 16.24 26.40
C MET A 482 13.68 17.29 25.35
N ASN A 483 14.30 18.38 25.77
CA ASN A 483 14.96 19.27 24.83
C ASN A 483 16.35 18.71 24.49
N SER A 484 16.60 18.45 23.20
CA SER A 484 17.81 17.78 22.72
C SER A 484 19.09 18.56 23.01
N GLY A 485 19.02 19.90 23.15
CA GLY A 485 20.19 20.74 23.35
C GLY A 485 20.66 20.88 24.81
N ASN A 486 19.76 20.76 25.79
CA ASN A 486 20.07 21.00 27.21
C ASN A 486 19.59 19.90 28.17
N ASN A 487 18.97 18.83 27.64
CA ASN A 487 18.41 17.71 28.38
C ASN A 487 17.34 18.13 29.42
N GLU A 488 16.68 19.26 29.19
CA GLU A 488 15.61 19.78 30.04
C GLU A 488 14.28 19.06 29.76
N LYS A 489 13.53 18.77 30.82
CA LYS A 489 12.19 18.17 30.72
C LYS A 489 11.16 19.24 30.39
N VAL A 490 10.50 19.10 29.25
CA VAL A 490 9.42 19.96 28.78
C VAL A 490 8.09 19.21 28.94
N PRO A 491 7.11 19.74 29.70
CA PRO A 491 5.82 19.07 29.88
C PRO A 491 5.01 19.09 28.58
N VAL A 492 4.30 18.00 28.26
CA VAL A 492 3.49 17.91 27.03
C VAL A 492 2.40 18.99 26.98
N SER A 493 1.94 19.48 28.13
CA SER A 493 0.97 20.58 28.21
C SER A 493 1.45 21.88 27.56
N SER A 494 2.76 22.12 27.42
CA SER A 494 3.29 23.31 26.73
C SER A 494 3.22 23.21 25.19
N LEU A 495 2.95 22.02 24.67
CA LEU A 495 2.78 21.74 23.24
C LEU A 495 1.32 21.84 22.79
N VAL A 496 0.38 21.85 23.74
CA VAL A 496 -1.05 21.99 23.46
C VAL A 496 -1.32 23.35 22.84
N GLY A 497 -2.09 23.38 21.75
CA GLY A 497 -2.33 24.58 20.96
C GLY A 497 -1.29 24.85 19.87
N LYS A 498 -0.21 24.05 19.79
CA LYS A 498 0.77 24.12 18.70
C LYS A 498 0.54 23.03 17.67
N THR A 499 1.02 23.26 16.45
CA THR A 499 1.15 22.20 15.44
C THR A 499 2.42 21.42 15.75
N VAL A 500 2.27 20.12 16.03
CA VAL A 500 3.37 19.24 16.46
C VAL A 500 3.67 18.19 15.40
N GLY A 501 4.90 18.17 14.90
CA GLY A 501 5.41 17.11 14.03
C GLY A 501 6.05 15.98 14.84
N LEU A 502 5.46 14.78 14.83
CA LEU A 502 6.08 13.57 15.37
C LEU A 502 6.99 12.94 14.33
N TYR A 503 8.30 13.04 14.55
CA TYR A 503 9.31 12.61 13.60
C TYR A 503 9.92 11.26 13.98
N PHE A 504 9.47 10.19 13.31
CA PHE A 504 9.97 8.84 13.48
C PHE A 504 11.22 8.63 12.64
N SER A 505 12.37 8.45 13.30
CA SER A 505 13.66 8.36 12.62
C SER A 505 14.70 7.65 13.48
N ALA A 506 15.77 7.19 12.85
CA ALA A 506 16.88 6.51 13.50
C ALA A 506 18.22 6.92 12.90
N ASN A 507 19.27 6.88 13.71
CA ASN A 507 20.64 6.98 13.25
C ASN A 507 21.00 5.76 12.38
N HIS A 508 22.02 5.90 11.53
CA HIS A 508 22.46 4.85 10.59
C HIS A 508 21.39 4.44 9.56
N CYS A 509 20.32 5.24 9.40
CA CYS A 509 19.35 5.10 8.32
C CYS A 509 19.61 6.18 7.25
N ALA A 510 20.17 5.78 6.11
CA ALA A 510 20.54 6.70 5.03
C ALA A 510 19.42 7.65 4.57
N PRO A 511 18.15 7.21 4.34
CA PRO A 511 17.08 8.13 3.99
C PRO A 511 16.71 9.09 5.13
N CYS A 512 16.86 8.67 6.40
CA CYS A 512 16.64 9.53 7.56
C CYS A 512 17.63 10.69 7.60
N ILE A 513 18.92 10.42 7.40
CA ILE A 513 19.98 11.43 7.41
C ILE A 513 19.67 12.55 6.39
N LYS A 514 19.34 12.17 5.14
CA LYS A 514 19.00 13.13 4.08
C LYS A 514 17.78 13.98 4.41
N PHE A 515 16.75 13.36 5.00
CA PHE A 515 15.51 14.05 5.32
C PHE A 515 15.65 14.98 6.54
N THR A 516 16.41 14.57 7.57
CA THR A 516 16.64 15.39 8.77
C THR A 516 17.21 16.76 8.41
N THR A 517 18.19 16.83 7.50
CA THR A 517 18.77 18.12 7.06
C THR A 517 17.72 19.03 6.43
N LYS A 518 16.83 18.50 5.58
CA LYS A 518 15.74 19.28 4.97
C LYS A 518 14.74 19.74 6.01
N LEU A 519 14.34 18.85 6.92
CA LEU A 519 13.39 19.15 7.98
C LEU A 519 13.91 20.23 8.94
N ALA A 520 15.21 20.22 9.26
CA ALA A 520 15.85 21.25 10.08
C ALA A 520 15.80 22.65 9.44
N ALA A 521 15.96 22.74 8.11
CA ALA A 521 15.84 23.99 7.38
C ALA A 521 14.41 24.55 7.44
N ILE A 522 13.40 23.69 7.23
CA ILE A 522 11.97 24.08 7.32
C ILE A 522 11.61 24.51 8.73
N TYR A 523 12.01 23.74 9.73
CA TYR A 523 11.77 24.06 11.13
C TYR A 523 12.34 25.44 11.48
N SER A 524 13.56 25.74 11.03
CA SER A 524 14.17 27.06 11.24
C SER A 524 13.41 28.18 10.52
N SER A 525 12.94 27.95 9.29
CA SER A 525 12.09 28.89 8.53
C SER A 525 10.78 29.21 9.27
N LEU A 526 10.04 28.17 9.67
CA LEU A 526 8.75 28.30 10.35
C LEU A 526 8.88 28.98 11.72
N ARG A 527 9.91 28.63 12.50
CA ARG A 527 10.22 29.30 13.76
C ARG A 527 10.58 30.77 13.56
N GLY A 528 11.28 31.10 12.47
CA GLY A 528 11.57 32.49 12.09
C GLY A 528 10.33 33.30 11.72
N LYS A 529 9.29 32.65 11.18
CA LYS A 529 7.98 33.26 10.89
C LYS A 529 7.05 33.37 12.12
N ALA A 530 7.54 33.01 13.30
CA ALA A 530 6.79 32.95 14.56
C ALA A 530 5.56 32.03 14.51
N GLU A 531 5.59 30.99 13.67
CA GLU A 531 4.55 29.97 13.63
C GLU A 531 4.65 29.06 14.87
N ASP A 532 3.51 28.68 15.43
CA ASP A 532 3.39 27.74 16.53
C ASP A 532 3.64 26.30 16.05
N PHE A 533 4.85 26.03 15.56
CA PHE A 533 5.30 24.74 15.05
C PHE A 533 6.43 24.18 15.92
N GLU A 534 6.26 22.93 16.36
CA GLU A 534 7.27 22.20 17.14
C GLU A 534 7.45 20.79 16.58
N ILE A 535 8.66 20.23 16.70
CA ILE A 535 8.94 18.85 16.30
C ILE A 535 9.30 18.05 17.54
N VAL A 536 8.74 16.85 17.64
CA VAL A 536 9.10 15.86 18.65
C VAL A 536 9.68 14.65 17.92
N TYR A 537 10.99 14.45 18.11
CA TYR A 537 11.69 13.28 17.64
C TYR A 537 11.25 12.04 18.40
N VAL A 538 10.81 11.02 17.65
CA VAL A 538 10.39 9.72 18.15
C VAL A 538 11.48 8.71 17.76
N PRO A 539 12.34 8.31 18.70
CA PRO A 539 13.52 7.53 18.35
C PRO A 539 13.16 6.09 18.00
N MET A 540 13.63 5.66 16.84
CA MET A 540 13.52 4.30 16.33
C MET A 540 14.87 3.56 16.34
N ASP A 541 15.90 4.16 16.94
CA ASP A 541 17.23 3.59 17.12
C ASP A 541 17.22 2.31 17.95
N ARG A 542 17.97 1.31 17.47
CA ARG A 542 18.20 0.05 18.21
C ARG A 542 19.12 0.23 19.41
N GLU A 543 19.97 1.26 19.39
CA GLU A 543 21.01 1.51 20.39
C GLU A 543 20.95 2.96 20.90
N GLU A 544 21.22 3.14 22.20
CA GLU A 544 21.18 4.45 22.87
C GLU A 544 22.20 5.43 22.27
N ASP A 545 23.39 4.94 21.89
CA ASP A 545 24.41 5.75 21.23
C ASP A 545 23.92 6.33 19.89
N GLY A 546 23.09 5.58 19.15
CA GLY A 546 22.46 6.06 17.93
C GLY A 546 21.50 7.21 18.22
N TYR A 547 20.65 7.04 19.23
CA TYR A 547 19.74 8.07 19.71
C TYR A 547 20.47 9.35 20.13
N LEU A 548 21.53 9.24 20.93
CA LEU A 548 22.27 10.40 21.42
C LEU A 548 22.91 11.20 20.28
N ARG A 549 23.44 10.51 19.25
CA ARG A 549 23.96 11.17 18.04
C ARG A 549 22.85 11.90 17.28
N SER A 550 21.72 11.25 17.05
CA SER A 550 20.55 11.86 16.39
C SER A 550 20.08 13.12 17.12
N CYS A 551 19.98 13.07 18.45
CA CYS A 551 19.59 14.21 19.26
C CYS A 551 20.59 15.38 19.17
N GLY A 552 21.89 15.11 19.11
CA GLY A 552 22.92 16.14 19.00
C GLY A 552 22.80 17.00 17.73
N ASP A 553 22.31 16.42 16.63
CA ASP A 553 22.18 17.10 15.33
C ASP A 553 20.84 17.82 15.16
N MET A 554 19.89 17.67 16.09
CA MET A 554 18.49 18.10 15.92
C MET A 554 18.14 19.32 16.80
N PRO A 555 17.53 20.38 16.22
CA PRO A 555 17.20 21.63 16.94
C PRO A 555 15.87 21.59 17.73
N TRP A 556 15.24 20.42 17.85
CA TRP A 556 13.87 20.24 18.35
C TRP A 556 13.80 19.26 19.53
N LEU A 557 12.59 19.00 20.04
CA LEU A 557 12.34 18.15 21.21
C LEU A 557 12.44 16.66 20.85
N ALA A 558 12.65 15.80 21.84
CA ALA A 558 12.79 14.35 21.66
C ALA A 558 12.09 13.58 22.77
N LEU A 559 11.53 12.42 22.45
CA LEU A 559 11.12 11.46 23.47
C LEU A 559 12.36 10.82 24.12
N PRO A 560 12.33 10.58 25.45
CA PRO A 560 13.45 9.89 26.11
C PRO A 560 13.69 8.50 25.51
N TYR A 561 14.93 8.02 25.63
CA TYR A 561 15.32 6.69 25.15
C TYR A 561 14.93 5.58 26.13
N ASP A 562 13.68 5.12 26.06
CA ASP A 562 13.18 3.94 26.79
C ASP A 562 12.43 2.95 25.90
N GLY A 563 12.29 3.27 24.61
CA GLY A 563 11.82 2.40 23.52
C GLY A 563 10.34 2.00 23.57
N ALA A 564 9.73 1.81 24.75
CA ALA A 564 8.31 1.47 24.89
C ALA A 564 7.37 2.59 24.37
N PRO A 565 7.59 3.87 24.70
CA PRO A 565 6.77 4.98 24.21
C PRO A 565 6.85 5.13 22.68
N SER A 566 8.07 5.07 22.12
CA SER A 566 8.30 5.14 20.67
C SER A 566 7.59 4.00 19.92
N ARG A 567 7.70 2.76 20.42
CA ARG A 567 7.01 1.61 19.84
C ARG A 567 5.49 1.73 19.94
N ALA A 568 4.97 2.25 21.05
CA ALA A 568 3.54 2.46 21.23
C ALA A 568 2.98 3.50 20.24
N LEU A 569 3.70 4.62 20.05
CA LEU A 569 3.34 5.64 19.06
C LEU A 569 3.49 5.14 17.62
N ALA A 570 4.56 4.41 17.31
CA ALA A 570 4.76 3.81 16.00
C ALA A 570 3.62 2.85 15.64
N ARG A 571 3.14 2.04 16.60
CA ARG A 571 1.95 1.19 16.42
C ARG A 571 0.66 2.00 16.30
N TYR A 572 0.48 3.04 17.12
CA TYR A 572 -0.71 3.90 17.08
C TYR A 572 -0.85 4.59 15.72
N PHE A 573 0.26 5.00 15.11
CA PHE A 573 0.28 5.61 13.78
C PHE A 573 0.63 4.65 12.66
N ASP A 574 0.62 3.33 12.90
CA ASP A 574 0.97 2.27 11.94
C ASP A 574 2.19 2.67 11.05
N VAL A 575 3.28 3.04 11.70
CA VAL A 575 4.53 3.49 11.07
C VAL A 575 5.35 2.26 10.69
N ARG A 576 5.38 1.96 9.39
CA ARG A 576 6.06 0.78 8.83
C ARG A 576 7.51 1.06 8.40
N GLU A 577 7.77 2.28 7.95
CA GLU A 577 9.06 2.69 7.41
C GLU A 577 9.47 4.03 8.02
N ILE A 578 10.77 4.27 8.03
CA ILE A 578 11.38 5.53 8.47
C ILE A 578 12.28 6.09 7.35
N PRO A 579 12.39 7.43 7.20
CA PRO A 579 11.78 8.46 8.04
C PRO A 579 10.27 8.61 7.79
N THR A 580 9.51 8.88 8.85
CA THR A 580 8.07 9.24 8.78
C THR A 580 7.82 10.47 9.64
N LEU A 581 7.02 11.41 9.14
CA LEU A 581 6.61 12.61 9.87
C LEU A 581 5.08 12.67 9.92
N VAL A 582 4.54 12.52 11.12
CA VAL A 582 3.10 12.65 11.39
C VAL A 582 2.85 14.04 11.96
N VAL A 583 1.93 14.81 11.38
CA VAL A 583 1.59 16.15 11.85
C VAL A 583 0.31 16.11 12.65
N VAL A 584 0.37 16.63 13.88
CA VAL A 584 -0.75 16.81 14.80
C VAL A 584 -1.05 18.30 14.89
N GLY A 585 -2.30 18.68 14.74
CA GLY A 585 -2.73 20.07 14.75
C GLY A 585 -2.81 20.66 16.18
N PRO A 586 -3.07 21.97 16.29
CA PRO A 586 -3.27 22.67 17.56
C PRO A 586 -4.34 22.06 18.47
N ASP A 587 -5.34 21.41 17.89
CA ASP A 587 -6.44 20.73 18.57
C ASP A 587 -6.08 19.32 19.07
N GLY A 588 -4.83 18.88 18.87
CA GLY A 588 -4.35 17.56 19.26
C GLY A 588 -4.80 16.44 18.32
N ARG A 589 -5.49 16.74 17.21
CA ARG A 589 -5.91 15.76 16.21
C ARG A 589 -4.87 15.62 15.11
N THR A 590 -4.78 14.41 14.56
CA THR A 590 -3.87 14.13 13.45
C THR A 590 -4.34 14.87 12.20
N VAL A 591 -3.48 15.72 11.65
CA VAL A 591 -3.74 16.47 10.41
C VAL A 591 -3.33 15.61 9.22
N THR A 592 -2.13 15.02 9.26
CA THR A 592 -1.64 14.13 8.20
C THR A 592 -0.61 13.15 8.72
N ARG A 593 -0.56 11.95 8.13
CA ARG A 593 0.50 10.96 8.35
C ARG A 593 1.59 11.01 7.28
N ASP A 594 1.36 11.78 6.22
CA ASP A 594 2.24 11.90 5.05
C ASP A 594 3.09 13.18 5.06
N GLY A 595 3.36 13.71 6.27
CA GLY A 595 4.10 14.97 6.44
C GLY A 595 5.48 14.95 5.77
N ARG A 596 6.13 13.78 5.70
CA ARG A 596 7.42 13.63 4.98
C ARG A 596 7.28 13.93 3.49
N ASN A 597 6.22 13.43 2.85
CA ASN A 597 5.99 13.63 1.44
C ASN A 597 5.65 15.10 1.18
N LEU A 598 4.77 15.68 1.99
CA LEU A 598 4.39 17.10 1.87
C LEU A 598 5.58 18.03 2.07
N VAL A 599 6.45 17.74 3.03
CA VAL A 599 7.72 18.48 3.23
C VAL A 599 8.62 18.40 2.00
N ASN A 600 8.75 17.21 1.39
CA ASN A 600 9.60 17.05 0.21
C ASN A 600 9.05 17.79 -1.02
N LEU A 601 7.73 17.98 -1.10
CA LEU A 601 7.06 18.58 -2.25
C LEU A 601 6.89 20.09 -2.11
N TYR A 602 6.32 20.52 -0.99
CA TYR A 602 5.91 21.90 -0.76
C TYR A 602 6.79 22.63 0.26
N PHE A 603 7.80 21.96 0.82
CA PHE A 603 8.72 22.54 1.79
C PHE A 603 7.98 23.20 2.98
N ASP A 604 8.24 24.47 3.27
CA ASP A 604 7.57 25.23 4.33
C ASP A 604 6.18 25.75 3.93
N MET A 605 5.86 25.80 2.63
CA MET A 605 4.53 26.20 2.12
C MET A 605 3.45 25.17 2.46
N ALA A 606 3.87 23.93 2.73
CA ALA A 606 2.98 22.86 3.19
C ALA A 606 2.25 23.23 4.48
N PHE A 607 2.87 24.04 5.35
CA PHE A 607 2.31 24.41 6.65
C PHE A 607 0.97 25.14 6.49
N PRO A 608 -0.07 24.81 7.29
CA PRO A 608 -0.10 23.92 8.47
C PRO A 608 -0.39 22.44 8.15
N PHE A 609 -0.07 21.99 6.95
CA PHE A 609 -0.24 20.61 6.44
C PHE A 609 -1.69 20.14 6.33
N THR A 610 -2.65 21.07 6.39
CA THR A 610 -4.07 20.75 6.29
C THR A 610 -4.46 20.42 4.86
N ASP A 611 -5.43 19.53 4.69
CA ASP A 611 -5.99 19.21 3.36
C ASP A 611 -6.43 20.45 2.58
N ALA A 612 -6.93 21.48 3.26
CA ALA A 612 -7.32 22.73 2.62
C ALA A 612 -6.11 23.48 2.06
N GLN A 613 -5.02 23.58 2.82
CA GLN A 613 -3.78 24.21 2.37
C GLN A 613 -3.15 23.43 1.21
N ILE A 614 -3.11 22.10 1.30
CA ILE A 614 -2.55 21.26 0.23
C ILE A 614 -3.38 21.38 -1.05
N ARG A 615 -4.71 21.42 -0.95
CA ARG A 615 -5.58 21.69 -2.12
C ARG A 615 -5.30 23.05 -2.74
N LEU A 616 -5.11 24.10 -1.94
CA LEU A 616 -4.77 25.43 -2.46
C LEU A 616 -3.43 25.45 -3.21
N LEU A 617 -2.42 24.74 -2.71
CA LEU A 617 -1.13 24.62 -3.39
C LEU A 617 -1.27 23.85 -4.70
N GLN A 618 -2.01 22.74 -4.69
CA GLN A 618 -2.28 21.95 -5.90
C GLN A 618 -3.07 22.75 -6.95
N GLU A 619 -4.07 23.53 -6.54
CA GLU A 619 -4.83 24.41 -7.44
C GLU A 619 -3.94 25.51 -8.02
N ALA A 620 -3.03 26.09 -7.23
CA ALA A 620 -2.06 27.06 -7.73
C ALA A 620 -1.07 26.44 -8.73
N GLU A 621 -0.63 25.19 -8.51
CA GLU A 621 0.18 24.44 -9.46
C GLU A 621 -0.59 24.12 -10.74
N ASP A 622 -1.86 23.71 -10.64
CA ASP A 622 -2.75 23.45 -11.78
C ASP A 622 -2.95 24.71 -12.63
N GLU A 623 -3.15 25.88 -12.00
CA GLU A 623 -3.25 27.16 -12.73
C GLU A 623 -1.92 27.57 -13.34
N ALA A 624 -0.81 27.47 -12.61
CA ALA A 624 0.52 27.79 -13.13
C ALA A 624 0.89 26.89 -14.31
N ALA A 625 0.54 25.59 -14.26
CA ALA A 625 0.79 24.63 -15.34
C ALA A 625 0.12 25.02 -16.66
N LYS A 626 -0.98 25.80 -16.64
CA LYS A 626 -1.63 26.30 -17.88
C LYS A 626 -0.76 27.29 -18.65
N GLU A 627 0.17 27.96 -17.99
CA GLU A 627 1.10 28.91 -18.63
C GLU A 627 2.26 28.21 -19.32
N TYR A 628 2.51 26.93 -19.00
CA TYR A 628 3.59 26.16 -19.59
C TYR A 628 3.19 25.59 -20.97
N PRO A 629 4.13 25.52 -21.93
CA PRO A 629 3.85 24.92 -23.23
C PRO A 629 3.55 23.42 -23.06
N ARG A 630 2.53 22.92 -23.77
CA ARG A 630 2.09 21.51 -23.70
C ARG A 630 3.17 20.52 -24.12
N SER A 631 4.12 20.95 -24.96
CA SER A 631 5.29 20.18 -25.33
C SER A 631 6.56 21.01 -25.29
N LEU A 632 7.68 20.36 -24.99
CA LEU A 632 8.99 20.98 -24.81
C LEU A 632 10.08 20.11 -25.43
N ARG A 633 11.02 20.75 -26.16
CA ARG A 633 12.28 20.12 -26.55
C ARG A 633 13.37 20.49 -25.56
N HIS A 634 13.87 19.50 -24.82
CA HIS A 634 14.86 19.71 -23.77
C HIS A 634 16.29 19.49 -24.31
N ARG A 635 17.28 20.31 -23.91
CA ARG A 635 18.67 20.15 -24.39
C ARG A 635 19.32 18.84 -23.92
N GLY A 636 18.96 18.40 -22.70
CA GLY A 636 19.43 17.14 -22.12
C GLY A 636 18.71 15.89 -22.65
N HIS A 637 17.67 16.05 -23.48
CA HIS A 637 16.87 14.91 -23.94
C HIS A 637 16.36 15.06 -25.38
N ARG A 638 16.60 14.05 -26.23
CA ARG A 638 16.35 14.15 -27.68
C ARG A 638 14.88 14.08 -28.09
N HIS A 639 14.02 13.45 -27.27
CA HIS A 639 12.60 13.35 -27.58
C HIS A 639 11.83 14.59 -27.08
N GLU A 640 10.69 14.84 -27.72
CA GLU A 640 9.76 15.86 -27.26
C GLU A 640 9.10 15.40 -25.95
N LEU A 641 9.17 16.26 -24.93
CA LEU A 641 8.54 16.03 -23.64
C LEU A 641 7.14 16.60 -23.66
N SER A 642 6.15 15.84 -23.20
CA SER A 642 4.77 16.30 -23.03
C SER A 642 4.50 16.60 -21.57
N ILE A 643 3.69 17.63 -21.32
CA ILE A 643 3.24 17.90 -19.95
C ILE A 643 2.29 16.80 -19.48
N VAL A 644 2.57 16.21 -18.32
CA VAL A 644 1.73 15.22 -17.65
C VAL A 644 1.38 15.70 -16.25
N SER A 645 0.22 15.29 -15.75
CA SER A 645 -0.23 15.50 -14.38
C SER A 645 -0.60 14.17 -13.76
N GLU A 646 -0.88 14.17 -12.46
CA GLU A 646 -1.32 12.96 -11.75
C GLU A 646 -2.56 12.31 -12.38
N LYS A 647 -3.42 13.11 -13.01
CA LYS A 647 -4.65 12.65 -13.68
C LYS A 647 -4.40 12.08 -15.08
N SER A 648 -3.28 12.43 -15.73
CA SER A 648 -2.95 12.02 -17.09
C SER A 648 -1.79 11.03 -17.19
N GLY A 649 -1.41 10.42 -16.06
CA GLY A 649 -0.38 9.37 -16.00
C GLY A 649 0.98 9.80 -15.43
N GLY A 650 1.08 11.03 -14.91
CA GLY A 650 2.20 11.45 -14.06
C GLY A 650 2.07 10.86 -12.65
N GLY A 651 3.19 10.52 -12.01
CA GLY A 651 3.22 10.05 -10.62
C GLY A 651 4.28 10.79 -9.82
N PRO A 652 4.67 10.30 -8.64
CA PRO A 652 5.93 10.70 -8.02
C PRO A 652 7.09 10.34 -8.94
N TYR A 653 7.99 11.29 -9.19
CA TYR A 653 9.15 11.11 -10.07
C TYR A 653 10.42 11.70 -9.46
N ILE A 654 11.57 11.32 -10.01
CA ILE A 654 12.83 12.00 -9.75
C ILE A 654 13.18 12.79 -11.01
N CYS A 655 13.30 14.11 -10.88
CA CYS A 655 13.64 14.97 -12.00
C CYS A 655 15.03 14.62 -12.52
N CYS A 656 15.12 14.31 -13.81
CA CYS A 656 16.35 13.89 -14.45
C CYS A 656 17.36 15.05 -14.64
N GLU A 657 16.94 16.30 -14.42
CA GLU A 657 17.81 17.49 -14.56
C GLU A 657 18.41 17.94 -13.21
N CYS A 658 17.60 17.95 -12.14
CA CYS A 658 18.07 18.41 -10.81
C CYS A 658 18.19 17.30 -9.76
N GLU A 659 17.83 16.06 -10.10
CA GLU A 659 17.83 14.89 -9.19
C GLU A 659 16.93 15.05 -7.96
N GLU A 660 16.04 16.05 -7.95
CA GLU A 660 15.07 16.25 -6.88
C GLU A 660 13.76 15.51 -7.17
N GLN A 661 13.10 15.06 -6.10
CA GLN A 661 11.78 14.44 -6.19
C GLN A 661 10.73 15.46 -6.66
N GLY A 662 9.90 15.07 -7.61
CA GLY A 662 8.69 15.79 -8.03
C GLY A 662 7.44 14.96 -7.78
N LEU A 663 6.29 15.62 -7.73
CA LEU A 663 4.96 15.01 -7.71
C LEU A 663 4.02 15.88 -8.54
N GLY A 664 3.02 15.28 -9.16
CA GLY A 664 2.00 16.00 -9.92
C GLY A 664 2.49 16.33 -11.32
N TRP A 665 2.73 17.61 -11.58
CA TRP A 665 3.05 18.09 -12.93
C TRP A 665 4.51 17.86 -13.32
N ALA A 666 4.72 17.30 -14.50
CA ALA A 666 6.05 17.02 -15.06
C ALA A 666 6.07 17.18 -16.57
N TYR A 667 7.25 17.42 -17.14
CA TYR A 667 7.52 17.12 -18.54
C TYR A 667 8.00 15.67 -18.63
N GLN A 668 7.22 14.82 -19.28
CA GLN A 668 7.54 13.40 -19.46
C GLN A 668 7.74 13.06 -20.95
N CYS A 669 8.80 12.31 -21.24
CA CYS A 669 8.97 11.64 -22.52
C CYS A 669 8.23 10.31 -22.51
N ILE A 670 7.11 10.22 -23.24
CA ILE A 670 6.33 8.98 -23.38
C ILE A 670 7.19 7.81 -23.93
N ALA A 671 8.18 8.10 -24.78
CA ALA A 671 9.00 7.06 -25.42
C ALA A 671 10.03 6.39 -24.49
N CYS A 672 10.45 7.04 -23.40
CA CYS A 672 11.54 6.51 -22.57
C CYS A 672 11.43 6.81 -21.06
N GLY A 673 10.35 7.45 -20.61
CA GLY A 673 10.12 7.76 -19.21
C GLY A 673 11.03 8.85 -18.64
N TYR A 674 11.67 9.67 -19.49
CA TYR A 674 12.47 10.81 -19.03
C TYR A 674 11.54 11.89 -18.45
N GLU A 675 11.70 12.21 -17.17
CA GLU A 675 10.83 13.12 -16.42
C GLU A 675 11.61 14.28 -15.81
N ILE A 676 11.14 15.50 -16.01
CA ILE A 676 11.71 16.72 -15.40
C ILE A 676 10.61 17.62 -14.84
N HIS A 677 10.94 18.46 -13.86
CA HIS A 677 10.02 19.49 -13.39
C HIS A 677 9.68 20.49 -14.49
N LEU A 678 8.48 21.09 -14.42
CA LEU A 678 8.08 22.17 -15.34
C LEU A 678 9.10 23.32 -15.38
N ARG A 679 9.60 23.73 -14.19
CA ARG A 679 10.64 24.76 -14.04
C ARG A 679 11.97 24.40 -14.69
N CYS A 680 12.35 23.12 -14.66
CA CYS A 680 13.60 22.64 -15.27
C CYS A 680 13.54 22.73 -16.80
N GLY A 681 12.34 22.71 -17.37
CA GLY A 681 12.12 22.91 -18.80
C GLY A 681 12.39 24.33 -19.31
N GLN A 682 12.23 25.36 -18.47
CA GLN A 682 12.40 26.76 -18.87
C GLN A 682 13.87 27.23 -18.86
N ASN A 683 14.72 26.66 -18.00
CA ASN A 683 16.12 27.10 -17.83
C ASN A 683 17.05 26.78 -19.02
N ALA A 684 16.53 26.21 -20.12
CA ALA A 684 17.29 25.92 -21.32
C ALA A 684 17.39 27.10 -22.32
N GLU A 685 16.70 28.23 -22.06
CA GLU A 685 16.71 29.44 -22.91
C GLU A 685 17.11 30.73 -22.17
N GLY A 686 18.10 30.67 -21.27
CA GLY A 686 18.63 31.87 -20.61
C GLY A 686 20.10 31.76 -20.25
N GLY A 687 20.97 32.38 -21.05
CA GLY A 687 22.38 32.54 -20.72
C GLY A 687 22.60 33.50 -19.54
N SER A 688 23.60 33.18 -18.71
CA SER A 688 24.39 34.09 -17.86
C SER A 688 23.75 35.42 -17.40
N ALA A 689 23.34 35.50 -16.14
CA ALA A 689 23.34 36.76 -15.39
C ALA A 689 23.41 36.54 -13.86
N GLY A 690 24.57 36.86 -13.28
CA GLY A 690 24.77 37.61 -12.02
C GLY A 690 24.04 37.24 -10.73
N THR A 691 24.81 36.72 -9.77
CA THR A 691 24.88 37.09 -8.33
C THR A 691 23.73 37.88 -7.69
N ALA A 692 23.16 37.33 -6.61
CA ALA A 692 23.20 37.87 -5.24
C ALA A 692 22.81 36.78 -4.24
#